data_AF-A0A1X7EAZ1-F1
#
_entry.id   AF-A0A1X7EAZ1-F1
#
_cell.length_a   1.000
_cell.length_b   1.000
_cell.length_c   1.000
_cell.angle_alpha   90.00
_cell.angle_beta   90.00
_cell.angle_gamma   90.00
#
_symmetry.space_group_name_H-M   'P 1'
#
loop_
_entity.id
_entity.type
_entity.pdbx_description
1 polymer ?
#
loop_
_entity_poly.entity_id
_entity_poly.type
_entity_poly.pdbx_seq_one_letter_code
_entity_poly.pdbx_strand_id
1 'polypeptide(L)'
;MKIKNFNFEYMADNRLPDQYLEEIVEYLSDIQKERFKIGIYGMGEAGVKIFTRLKCFNSVLEILCFDAGSVFATKDIKIFKPDQISDFIELGIIINTVPPQFTFDVLKVIYLQNPELNVLNLYDVLLYVKDDRNWDFSYKMLAKSVGFKGEVALYYTKVANVINRRVKESLKRLESARKFSNVEVINLLMGQEKCLGEYLEAELVKAIDATNGKVEKLIELAERFPFFTIARDIAACLLIHENLFKDAVNVFKPALLLYPCCHQSLAKYAELQAISGDYEGAQESVSRACYFSPESKSLLASAKEIEGKNRTLLINKWKRRKVRPDLKKRKVSLKCSTPVWGEIYIKNFMEVGLRSLFASGNIPYAANEHQVSFTIYTREQDFECVKSYKEWDILSSLVSAELVSIESVIKKRECTNKSFCKYSMLSICQNDALEEAYLSGSVAFIPLADFIFSADYIKSALHKLDLGYDVIFGTGFKVSQESFVEKIVHEFSDGRVIEAPSIDLFAVGIKYIHPFSVHSMDANYTPLWPNYYTYKNNDEQYIHNMFGSNPLFIYQNEKLEIDSTLDADLPYKAVDGGLRRYLFADEIDGMMLFEIVSENSELGNYCKKKRSSECSSYWIQGTIDPVSRFMGTRLIVFKSSNADVERGEKYFKAVEETIDLVL
;
A
#
# COMPACT_ATOMS: atom_id res chain seq x y z
N MET A 1 11.99 0.73 -35.00
CA MET A 1 11.45 1.82 -34.17
C MET A 1 12.67 2.56 -33.67
N LYS A 2 12.90 3.78 -34.16
CA LYS A 2 14.02 4.60 -33.70
C LYS A 2 13.56 5.45 -32.52
N ILE A 3 14.35 5.52 -31.46
CA ILE A 3 14.04 6.34 -30.29
C ILE A 3 15.03 7.48 -30.17
N LYS A 4 14.52 8.70 -30.11
CA LYS A 4 15.27 9.87 -29.66
C LYS A 4 14.81 10.24 -28.25
N ASN A 5 15.73 10.19 -27.29
CA ASN A 5 15.51 10.65 -25.93
C ASN A 5 16.00 12.10 -25.78
N PHE A 6 15.15 13.00 -25.26
CA PHE A 6 15.55 14.35 -24.86
C PHE A 6 16.28 14.36 -23.51
N ASN A 7 15.99 13.38 -22.65
CA ASN A 7 16.56 13.27 -21.29
C ASN A 7 16.19 14.45 -20.39
N PHE A 8 14.96 14.95 -20.51
CA PHE A 8 14.43 15.95 -19.59
C PHE A 8 14.25 15.38 -18.19
N GLU A 9 14.54 16.18 -17.17
CA GLU A 9 14.19 15.83 -15.80
C GLU A 9 12.68 15.82 -15.64
N TYR A 10 12.15 14.76 -15.02
CA TYR A 10 10.72 14.67 -14.73
C TYR A 10 10.39 15.43 -13.44
N MET A 11 9.60 16.50 -13.57
CA MET A 11 9.08 17.26 -12.44
C MET A 11 7.58 17.02 -12.29
N ALA A 12 7.15 16.53 -11.12
CA ALA A 12 5.76 16.17 -10.88
C ALA A 12 4.81 17.37 -10.97
N ASP A 13 5.25 18.54 -10.48
CA ASP A 13 4.44 19.77 -10.39
C ASP A 13 4.45 20.62 -11.67
N ASN A 14 5.40 20.37 -12.56
CA ASN A 14 5.49 21.00 -13.88
C ASN A 14 6.09 20.01 -14.86
N ARG A 15 5.24 19.13 -15.41
CA ARG A 15 5.70 17.99 -16.21
C ARG A 15 6.42 18.37 -17.49
N LEU A 16 6.29 19.62 -17.94
CA LEU A 16 6.99 20.15 -19.10
C LEU A 16 7.16 21.68 -18.94
N PRO A 17 8.29 22.15 -18.40
CA PRO A 17 8.67 23.56 -18.43
C PRO A 17 8.73 24.10 -19.84
N ASP A 18 8.49 25.41 -19.97
CA ASP A 18 8.47 26.09 -21.28
C ASP A 18 9.81 25.97 -22.02
N GLN A 19 10.94 25.94 -21.29
CA GLN A 19 12.25 25.69 -21.90
C GLN A 19 12.31 24.35 -22.64
N TYR A 20 11.86 23.26 -22.02
CA TYR A 20 11.83 21.94 -22.65
C TYR A 20 10.87 21.89 -23.83
N LEU A 21 9.77 22.64 -23.75
CA LEU A 21 8.82 22.76 -24.85
C LEU A 21 9.45 23.42 -26.09
N GLU A 22 10.22 24.50 -25.91
CA GLU A 22 10.89 25.16 -27.03
C GLU A 22 12.01 24.28 -27.63
N GLU A 23 12.74 23.51 -26.82
CA GLU A 23 13.73 22.54 -27.32
C GLU A 23 13.08 21.45 -28.21
N ILE A 24 11.85 21.02 -27.89
CA ILE A 24 11.10 20.08 -28.75
C ILE A 24 10.74 20.75 -30.08
N VAL A 25 10.28 22.01 -30.06
CA VAL A 25 9.89 22.75 -31.26
C VAL A 25 11.10 23.01 -32.16
N GLU A 26 12.24 23.38 -31.60
CA GLU A 26 13.50 23.56 -32.33
C GLU A 26 13.91 22.26 -33.01
N TYR A 27 13.93 21.14 -32.27
CA TYR A 27 14.24 19.84 -32.83
C TYR A 27 13.32 19.45 -34.00
N LEU A 28 12.00 19.64 -33.84
CA LEU A 28 11.01 19.35 -34.89
C LEU A 28 11.19 20.26 -36.12
N SER A 29 11.68 21.49 -35.93
CA SER A 29 12.01 22.42 -37.02
C SER A 29 13.19 21.92 -37.84
N ASP A 30 14.20 21.35 -37.17
CA ASP A 30 15.45 20.92 -37.80
C ASP A 30 15.30 19.65 -38.63
N ILE A 31 14.50 18.69 -38.15
CA ILE A 31 14.41 17.37 -38.78
C ILE A 31 13.50 17.33 -40.02
N GLN A 32 12.71 18.37 -40.28
CA GLN A 32 11.61 18.29 -41.25
C GLN A 32 11.61 19.47 -42.23
N LYS A 33 11.94 19.16 -43.49
CA LYS A 33 11.86 20.10 -44.63
C LYS A 33 10.48 20.10 -45.31
N GLU A 34 9.62 19.12 -45.01
CA GLU A 34 8.28 18.94 -45.58
C GLU A 34 7.21 18.87 -44.49
N ARG A 35 5.92 19.00 -44.86
CA ARG A 35 4.80 18.94 -43.91
C ARG A 35 4.49 17.48 -43.52
N PHE A 36 4.28 17.21 -42.23
CA PHE A 36 4.08 15.85 -41.71
C PHE A 36 3.04 15.76 -40.60
N LYS A 37 2.57 14.54 -40.30
CA LYS A 37 1.65 14.25 -39.19
C LYS A 37 2.42 13.85 -37.93
N ILE A 38 2.00 14.39 -36.79
CA ILE A 38 2.60 14.13 -35.46
C ILE A 38 1.59 13.42 -34.57
N GLY A 39 2.05 12.39 -33.87
CA GLY A 39 1.33 11.77 -32.77
C GLY A 39 1.78 12.37 -31.42
N ILE A 40 0.88 12.54 -30.48
CA ILE A 40 1.19 12.83 -29.08
C ILE A 40 0.57 11.71 -28.24
N TYR A 41 1.39 10.97 -27.49
CA TYR A 41 0.91 9.90 -26.61
C TYR A 41 1.01 10.34 -25.15
N GLY A 42 -0.14 10.46 -24.48
CA GLY A 42 -0.26 10.85 -23.07
C GLY A 42 -0.75 12.30 -22.92
N MET A 43 -2.06 12.48 -22.90
CA MET A 43 -2.75 13.77 -22.90
C MET A 43 -2.97 14.34 -21.49
N GLY A 44 -2.01 14.09 -20.59
CA GLY A 44 -1.87 14.88 -19.36
C GLY A 44 -1.34 16.29 -19.65
N GLU A 45 -0.88 16.99 -18.61
CA GLU A 45 -0.39 18.38 -18.70
C GLU A 45 0.64 18.59 -19.83
N ALA A 46 1.67 17.74 -19.92
CA ALA A 46 2.71 17.83 -20.94
C ALA A 46 2.16 17.64 -22.37
N GLY A 47 1.27 16.66 -22.56
CA GLY A 47 0.64 16.41 -23.86
C GLY A 47 -0.21 17.58 -24.33
N VAL A 48 -0.99 18.18 -23.43
CA VAL A 48 -1.81 19.37 -23.72
C VAL A 48 -0.95 20.60 -24.05
N LYS A 49 0.16 20.82 -23.32
CA LYS A 49 1.13 21.89 -23.62
C LYS A 49 1.72 21.74 -25.02
N ILE A 50 2.18 20.53 -25.37
CA ILE A 50 2.74 20.24 -26.70
C ILE A 50 1.68 20.43 -27.79
N PHE A 51 0.48 19.87 -27.62
CA PHE A 51 -0.62 20.05 -28.58
C PHE A 51 -0.91 21.54 -28.83
N THR A 52 -1.01 22.31 -27.75
CA THR A 52 -1.31 23.75 -27.81
C THR A 52 -0.22 24.54 -28.52
N ARG A 53 1.05 24.16 -28.34
CA ARG A 53 2.18 24.80 -29.00
C ARG A 53 2.30 24.42 -30.48
N LEU A 54 2.09 23.15 -30.80
CA LEU A 54 2.28 22.61 -32.14
C LEU A 54 1.10 22.91 -33.09
N LYS A 55 -0.11 23.18 -32.59
CA LYS A 55 -1.25 23.54 -33.46
C LYS A 55 -1.01 24.84 -34.27
N CYS A 56 -0.12 25.70 -33.78
CA CYS A 56 0.28 26.95 -34.43
C CYS A 56 1.55 26.79 -35.28
N PHE A 57 2.06 25.57 -35.44
CA PHE A 57 3.34 25.30 -36.08
C PHE A 57 3.13 24.94 -37.56
N ASN A 58 3.53 25.82 -38.47
CA ASN A 58 3.19 25.74 -39.91
C ASN A 58 3.60 24.42 -40.60
N SER A 59 4.65 23.77 -40.11
CA SER A 59 5.18 22.51 -40.66
C SER A 59 4.36 21.28 -40.26
N VAL A 60 3.43 21.39 -39.32
CA VAL A 60 2.58 20.27 -38.88
C VAL A 60 1.28 20.26 -39.68
N LEU A 61 1.04 19.17 -40.38
CA LEU A 61 -0.17 18.97 -41.18
C LEU A 61 -1.36 18.63 -40.27
N GLU A 62 -1.14 17.74 -39.30
CA GLU A 62 -2.15 17.21 -38.41
C GLU A 62 -1.50 16.72 -37.10
N ILE A 63 -2.20 16.89 -35.98
CA ILE A 63 -1.80 16.37 -34.67
C ILE A 63 -2.81 15.32 -34.22
N LEU A 64 -2.34 14.10 -34.01
CA LEU A 64 -3.12 12.96 -33.53
C LEU A 64 -2.80 12.73 -32.06
N CYS A 65 -3.82 12.72 -31.21
CA CYS A 65 -3.64 12.56 -29.77
C CYS A 65 -4.06 11.15 -29.34
N PHE A 66 -3.20 10.44 -28.62
CA PHE A 66 -3.44 9.09 -28.12
C PHE A 66 -3.37 9.07 -26.60
N ASP A 67 -4.32 8.40 -25.95
CA ASP A 67 -4.26 8.16 -24.51
C ASP A 67 -5.00 6.88 -24.13
N ALA A 68 -4.46 6.17 -23.14
CA ALA A 68 -5.13 5.03 -22.51
C ALA A 68 -6.16 5.47 -21.45
N GLY A 69 -6.00 6.69 -20.88
CA GLY A 69 -6.89 7.26 -19.86
C GLY A 69 -7.59 8.51 -20.36
N SER A 70 -8.93 8.50 -20.43
CA SER A 70 -9.72 9.59 -21.02
C SER A 70 -9.98 10.81 -20.10
N VAL A 71 -9.29 10.93 -18.97
CA VAL A 71 -9.78 11.77 -17.84
C VAL A 71 -9.45 13.27 -18.00
N PHE A 72 -8.47 13.65 -18.83
CA PHE A 72 -7.98 15.05 -18.89
C PHE A 72 -8.21 15.75 -20.24
N ALA A 73 -8.97 15.15 -21.15
CA ALA A 73 -9.23 15.77 -22.46
C ALA A 73 -10.11 17.02 -22.30
N THR A 74 -9.66 18.17 -22.80
CA THR A 74 -10.58 19.27 -23.09
C THR A 74 -11.54 18.82 -24.19
N LYS A 75 -12.78 19.32 -24.19
CA LYS A 75 -13.80 18.97 -25.20
C LYS A 75 -13.35 19.17 -26.65
N ASP A 76 -12.28 19.94 -26.85
CA ASP A 76 -11.76 20.34 -28.16
C ASP A 76 -10.65 19.43 -28.71
N ILE A 77 -10.14 18.46 -27.93
CA ILE A 77 -9.09 17.55 -28.39
C ILE A 77 -9.66 16.16 -28.62
N LYS A 78 -9.66 15.71 -29.88
CA LYS A 78 -10.01 14.33 -30.23
C LYS A 78 -8.89 13.40 -29.80
N ILE A 79 -9.21 12.49 -28.87
CA ILE A 79 -8.28 11.45 -28.39
C ILE A 79 -8.64 10.11 -29.03
N PHE A 80 -7.64 9.46 -29.61
CA PHE A 80 -7.69 8.11 -30.16
C PHE A 80 -7.19 7.11 -29.12
N LYS A 81 -7.70 5.88 -29.20
CA LYS A 81 -7.19 4.78 -28.38
C LYS A 81 -5.81 4.34 -28.89
N PRO A 82 -4.94 3.84 -28.00
CA PRO A 82 -3.58 3.43 -28.39
C PRO A 82 -3.51 2.32 -29.45
N ASP A 83 -4.51 1.45 -29.52
CA ASP A 83 -4.61 0.39 -30.54
C ASP A 83 -4.93 0.92 -31.94
N GLN A 84 -5.31 2.20 -32.07
CA GLN A 84 -5.61 2.86 -33.35
C GLN A 84 -4.37 3.52 -33.98
N ILE A 85 -3.18 3.43 -33.37
CA ILE A 85 -1.96 4.02 -33.95
C ILE A 85 -1.68 3.46 -35.36
N SER A 86 -2.00 2.19 -35.60
CA SER A 86 -1.82 1.52 -36.89
C SER A 86 -2.77 2.03 -37.99
N ASP A 87 -3.85 2.73 -37.64
CA ASP A 87 -4.79 3.32 -38.59
C ASP A 87 -4.20 4.55 -39.32
N PHE A 88 -3.06 5.08 -38.84
CA PHE A 88 -2.45 6.31 -39.34
C PHE A 88 -1.11 6.06 -40.05
N ILE A 89 -1.17 5.53 -41.28
CA ILE A 89 0.00 5.16 -42.10
C ILE A 89 0.97 6.32 -42.40
N GLU A 90 0.47 7.56 -42.39
CA GLU A 90 1.25 8.79 -42.64
C GLU A 90 1.88 9.38 -41.37
N LEU A 91 1.71 8.72 -40.22
CA LEU A 91 2.28 9.18 -38.96
C LEU A 91 3.82 9.02 -39.00
N GLY A 92 4.53 10.14 -39.08
CA GLY A 92 5.99 10.12 -39.20
C GLY A 92 6.72 9.99 -37.85
N ILE A 93 6.12 10.55 -36.80
CA ILE A 93 6.71 10.61 -35.46
C ILE A 93 5.64 10.66 -34.38
N ILE A 94 5.94 10.08 -33.22
CA ILE A 94 5.11 10.17 -32.02
C ILE A 94 5.92 10.71 -30.83
N ILE A 95 5.36 11.70 -30.15
CA ILE A 95 5.95 12.31 -28.95
C ILE A 95 5.34 11.62 -27.73
N ASN A 96 6.17 10.91 -26.98
CA ASN A 96 5.77 10.22 -25.76
C ASN A 96 5.90 11.16 -24.56
N THR A 97 4.76 11.67 -24.08
CA THR A 97 4.64 12.61 -22.96
C THR A 97 4.29 11.94 -21.64
N VAL A 98 4.21 10.61 -21.60
CA VAL A 98 3.90 9.91 -20.34
C VAL A 98 5.04 10.03 -19.34
N PRO A 99 4.73 10.09 -18.04
CA PRO A 99 5.74 10.01 -16.99
C PRO A 99 6.69 8.80 -17.13
N PRO A 100 7.95 8.89 -16.68
CA PRO A 100 8.96 7.82 -16.83
C PRO A 100 8.48 6.42 -16.46
N GLN A 101 7.62 6.32 -15.43
CA GLN A 101 7.12 5.04 -14.95
C GLN A 101 6.23 4.27 -15.95
N PHE A 102 5.74 4.95 -16.99
CA PHE A 102 4.91 4.36 -18.04
C PHE A 102 5.61 4.28 -19.39
N THR A 103 6.83 4.82 -19.51
CA THR A 103 7.56 4.92 -20.79
C THR A 103 7.65 3.59 -21.52
N PHE A 104 8.05 2.51 -20.84
CA PHE A 104 8.20 1.21 -21.51
C PHE A 104 6.87 0.52 -21.84
N ASP A 105 5.83 0.71 -21.02
CA ASP A 105 4.50 0.18 -21.35
C ASP A 105 3.97 0.86 -22.63
N VAL A 106 4.16 2.19 -22.76
CA VAL A 106 3.79 2.94 -23.97
C VAL A 106 4.65 2.58 -25.17
N LEU A 107 5.97 2.49 -25.01
CA LEU A 107 6.87 2.07 -26.10
C LEU A 107 6.51 0.67 -26.62
N LYS A 108 6.03 -0.23 -25.75
CA LYS A 108 5.53 -1.55 -26.17
C LYS A 108 4.28 -1.43 -27.04
N VAL A 109 3.32 -0.60 -26.63
CA VAL A 109 2.09 -0.38 -27.40
C VAL A 109 2.43 0.22 -28.76
N ILE A 110 3.24 1.28 -28.80
CA ILE A 110 3.68 1.91 -30.06
C ILE A 110 4.40 0.88 -30.96
N TYR A 111 5.34 0.11 -30.40
CA TYR A 111 6.10 -0.89 -31.15
C TYR A 111 5.21 -1.98 -31.76
N LEU A 112 4.19 -2.44 -31.03
CA LEU A 112 3.24 -3.44 -31.50
C LEU A 112 2.34 -2.90 -32.62
N GLN A 113 2.01 -1.61 -32.58
CA GLN A 113 1.13 -0.98 -33.58
C GLN A 113 1.89 -0.53 -34.82
N ASN A 114 3.10 0.01 -34.66
CA ASN A 114 3.94 0.43 -35.78
C ASN A 114 5.42 0.35 -35.39
N PRO A 115 6.12 -0.75 -35.73
CA PRO A 115 7.51 -0.93 -35.39
C PRO A 115 8.44 0.00 -36.18
N GLU A 116 8.00 0.68 -37.23
CA GLU A 116 8.84 1.61 -38.02
C GLU A 116 8.72 3.06 -37.57
N LEU A 117 7.76 3.37 -36.69
CA LEU A 117 7.51 4.73 -36.22
C LEU A 117 8.72 5.31 -35.46
N ASN A 118 8.99 6.60 -35.64
CA ASN A 118 9.99 7.30 -34.82
C ASN A 118 9.34 7.78 -33.52
N VAL A 119 10.01 7.58 -32.39
CA VAL A 119 9.51 8.00 -31.08
C VAL A 119 10.42 9.07 -30.48
N LEU A 120 9.83 10.20 -30.10
CA LEU A 120 10.45 11.21 -29.25
C LEU A 120 10.05 10.96 -27.80
N ASN A 121 10.98 10.45 -27.00
CA ASN A 121 10.76 10.24 -25.58
C ASN A 121 11.32 11.43 -24.79
N LEU A 122 10.48 12.05 -23.98
CA LEU A 122 10.85 13.30 -23.32
C LEU A 122 11.81 13.08 -22.15
N TYR A 123 11.45 12.18 -21.24
CA TYR A 123 12.08 12.14 -19.92
C TYR A 123 13.30 11.21 -19.82
N ASP A 124 14.25 11.59 -18.97
CA ASP A 124 15.40 10.75 -18.62
C ASP A 124 14.99 9.64 -17.65
N VAL A 125 14.67 8.47 -18.20
CA VAL A 125 14.36 7.28 -17.40
C VAL A 125 15.57 6.83 -16.56
N LEU A 126 16.81 7.07 -17.00
CA LEU A 126 18.01 6.70 -16.25
C LEU A 126 18.21 7.56 -15.01
N LEU A 127 17.93 8.87 -15.12
CA LEU A 127 17.91 9.76 -13.96
C LEU A 127 16.78 9.36 -13.01
N TYR A 128 15.60 9.09 -13.55
CA TYR A 128 14.43 8.68 -12.75
C TYR A 128 14.67 7.40 -11.95
N VAL A 129 15.27 6.35 -12.53
CA VAL A 129 15.57 5.10 -11.80
C VAL A 129 16.81 5.19 -10.90
N LYS A 130 17.46 6.35 -10.78
CA LYS A 130 18.51 6.57 -9.76
C LYS A 130 17.94 7.23 -8.50
N ASP A 131 16.79 7.87 -8.63
CA ASP A 131 16.06 8.44 -7.50
C ASP A 131 15.56 7.32 -6.57
N ASP A 132 15.72 7.55 -5.27
CA ASP A 132 15.31 6.66 -4.19
C ASP A 132 13.79 6.69 -3.94
N ARG A 133 12.98 7.41 -4.71
CA ARG A 133 11.50 7.36 -4.63
C ARG A 133 10.90 6.32 -5.56
N ASN A 134 11.66 5.83 -6.54
CA ASN A 134 11.11 5.11 -7.69
C ASN A 134 11.37 3.59 -7.64
N TRP A 135 11.32 2.99 -6.43
CA TRP A 135 11.52 1.55 -6.22
C TRP A 135 10.44 0.70 -6.90
N ASP A 136 9.18 1.10 -6.78
CA ASP A 136 8.04 0.46 -7.45
C ASP A 136 8.26 0.31 -8.95
N PHE A 137 8.68 1.39 -9.59
CA PHE A 137 8.96 1.39 -11.02
C PHE A 137 10.15 0.48 -11.35
N SER A 138 11.22 0.61 -10.57
CA SER A 138 12.43 -0.20 -10.72
C SER A 138 12.11 -1.71 -10.64
N TYR A 139 11.30 -2.11 -9.67
CA TYR A 139 10.84 -3.48 -9.52
C TYR A 139 9.95 -3.94 -10.68
N LYS A 140 8.95 -3.16 -11.07
CA LYS A 140 8.04 -3.49 -12.19
C LYS A 140 8.81 -3.69 -13.49
N MET A 141 9.82 -2.87 -13.74
CA MET A 141 10.74 -3.07 -14.86
C MET A 141 11.46 -4.41 -14.75
N LEU A 142 12.04 -4.76 -13.60
CA LEU A 142 12.72 -6.04 -13.46
C LEU A 142 11.76 -7.24 -13.55
N ALA A 143 10.51 -7.11 -13.08
CA ALA A 143 9.51 -8.15 -13.13
C ALA A 143 8.99 -8.39 -14.55
N LYS A 144 8.68 -7.35 -15.32
CA LYS A 144 8.11 -7.49 -16.67
C LYS A 144 9.17 -7.94 -17.68
N SER A 145 8.85 -8.96 -18.49
CA SER A 145 9.57 -9.22 -19.74
C SER A 145 8.81 -8.52 -20.87
N VAL A 146 9.48 -7.62 -21.59
CA VAL A 146 8.77 -6.75 -22.55
C VAL A 146 8.98 -7.19 -24.00
N GLY A 147 9.83 -8.20 -24.26
CA GLY A 147 10.00 -8.78 -25.60
C GLY A 147 10.46 -7.78 -26.67
N PHE A 148 11.07 -6.67 -26.26
CA PHE A 148 11.53 -5.61 -27.16
C PHE A 148 12.60 -6.10 -28.15
N LYS A 149 12.70 -5.40 -29.29
CA LYS A 149 13.78 -5.56 -30.27
C LYS A 149 14.38 -4.19 -30.65
N GLY A 150 15.57 -4.20 -31.24
CA GLY A 150 16.23 -2.99 -31.74
C GLY A 150 16.62 -1.98 -30.65
N GLU A 151 16.57 -0.68 -30.97
CA GLU A 151 16.98 0.40 -30.07
C GLU A 151 16.22 0.44 -28.74
N VAL A 152 14.94 0.05 -28.76
CA VAL A 152 14.07 -0.03 -27.58
C VAL A 152 14.59 -1.06 -26.59
N ALA A 153 14.99 -2.24 -27.10
CA ALA A 153 15.57 -3.29 -26.28
C ALA A 153 16.89 -2.85 -25.65
N LEU A 154 17.76 -2.19 -26.44
CA LEU A 154 19.03 -1.65 -25.93
C LEU A 154 18.80 -0.62 -24.83
N TYR A 155 17.83 0.29 -25.02
CA TYR A 155 17.49 1.30 -24.02
C TYR A 155 16.94 0.66 -22.75
N TYR A 156 16.02 -0.30 -22.89
CA TYR A 156 15.49 -1.08 -21.77
C TYR A 156 16.58 -1.81 -20.99
N THR A 157 17.47 -2.52 -21.68
CA THR A 157 18.61 -3.23 -21.07
C THR A 157 19.53 -2.26 -20.33
N LYS A 158 19.78 -1.06 -20.88
CA LYS A 158 20.58 -0.04 -20.21
C LYS A 158 19.95 0.39 -18.88
N VAL A 159 18.65 0.67 -18.86
CA VAL A 159 17.92 1.04 -17.63
C VAL A 159 17.88 -0.12 -16.64
N ALA A 160 17.54 -1.34 -17.10
CA ALA A 160 17.51 -2.53 -16.26
C ALA A 160 18.87 -2.84 -15.62
N ASN A 161 19.99 -2.63 -16.32
CA ASN A 161 21.33 -2.80 -15.77
C ASN A 161 21.64 -1.82 -14.64
N VAL A 162 21.17 -0.57 -14.74
CA VAL A 162 21.32 0.41 -13.65
C VAL A 162 20.55 -0.05 -12.42
N ILE A 163 19.31 -0.51 -12.60
CA ILE A 163 18.48 -1.02 -11.50
C ILE A 163 19.12 -2.26 -10.87
N ASN A 164 19.50 -3.27 -11.68
CA ASN A 164 20.13 -4.50 -11.20
C ASN A 164 21.41 -4.24 -10.38
N ARG A 165 22.19 -3.23 -10.77
CA ARG A 165 23.35 -2.81 -9.98
C ARG A 165 22.94 -2.25 -8.62
N ARG A 166 21.93 -1.37 -8.56
CA ARG A 166 21.40 -0.84 -7.29
C ARG A 166 20.86 -1.95 -6.38
N VAL A 167 20.17 -2.94 -6.95
CA VAL A 167 19.70 -4.13 -6.23
C VAL A 167 20.88 -4.84 -5.57
N LYS A 168 21.90 -5.21 -6.36
CA LYS A 168 23.08 -5.90 -5.86
C LYS A 168 23.86 -5.11 -4.81
N GLU A 169 24.04 -3.81 -5.01
CA GLU A 169 24.71 -2.93 -4.05
C GLU A 169 23.94 -2.84 -2.73
N SER A 170 22.61 -2.75 -2.80
CA SER A 170 21.74 -2.68 -1.62
C SER A 170 21.75 -4.01 -0.86
N LEU A 171 21.61 -5.13 -1.56
CA LEU A 171 21.64 -6.47 -0.95
C LEU A 171 23.00 -6.78 -0.33
N LYS A 172 24.11 -6.46 -1.02
CA LYS A 172 25.47 -6.63 -0.47
C LYS A 172 25.67 -5.83 0.82
N ARG A 173 25.13 -4.60 0.87
CA ARG A 173 25.17 -3.76 2.07
C ARG A 173 24.37 -4.39 3.21
N LEU A 174 23.17 -4.90 2.92
CA LEU A 174 22.34 -5.61 3.91
C LEU A 174 23.06 -6.85 4.43
N GLU A 175 23.58 -7.69 3.54
CA GLU A 175 24.33 -8.91 3.88
C GLU A 175 25.54 -8.60 4.76
N SER A 176 26.30 -7.54 4.46
CA SER A 176 27.45 -7.12 5.26
C SER A 176 27.10 -6.62 6.67
N ALA A 177 25.84 -6.22 6.90
CA ALA A 177 25.36 -5.78 8.20
C ALA A 177 24.79 -6.93 9.05
N ARG A 178 24.60 -8.13 8.48
CA ARG A 178 24.07 -9.29 9.21
C ARG A 178 25.14 -9.91 10.09
N LYS A 179 24.72 -10.31 11.30
CA LYS A 179 25.56 -11.09 12.23
C LYS A 179 25.34 -12.60 12.12
N PHE A 180 24.21 -13.02 11.57
CA PHE A 180 23.80 -14.42 11.46
C PHE A 180 23.44 -14.72 10.01
N SER A 181 23.76 -15.94 9.58
CA SER A 181 23.33 -16.47 8.29
C SER A 181 21.84 -16.83 8.30
N ASN A 182 21.22 -16.84 7.12
CA ASN A 182 19.82 -17.25 6.98
C ASN A 182 19.61 -18.68 7.51
N VAL A 183 20.56 -19.59 7.29
CA VAL A 183 20.51 -20.99 7.75
C VAL A 183 20.46 -21.08 9.28
N GLU A 184 21.24 -20.27 10.00
CA GLU A 184 21.21 -20.26 11.46
C GLU A 184 19.85 -19.77 11.99
N VAL A 185 19.27 -18.76 11.36
CA VAL A 185 17.95 -18.24 11.72
C VAL A 185 16.86 -19.28 11.41
N ILE A 186 16.92 -19.93 10.25
CA ILE A 186 15.96 -20.99 9.86
C ILE A 186 16.02 -22.14 10.88
N ASN A 187 17.21 -22.67 11.20
CA ASN A 187 17.36 -23.77 12.14
C ASN A 187 16.82 -23.41 13.54
N LEU A 188 17.06 -22.17 13.98
CA LEU A 188 16.51 -21.66 15.24
C LEU A 188 14.97 -21.67 15.24
N LEU A 189 14.37 -21.19 14.16
CA LEU A 189 12.92 -21.07 14.03
C LEU A 189 12.24 -22.43 13.90
N MET A 190 12.83 -23.35 13.13
CA MET A 190 12.40 -24.75 13.03
C MET A 190 12.47 -25.45 14.40
N GLY A 191 13.57 -25.28 15.13
CA GLY A 191 13.73 -25.89 16.47
C GLY A 191 12.77 -25.34 17.53
N GLN A 192 12.17 -24.16 17.31
CA GLN A 192 11.14 -23.58 18.17
C GLN A 192 9.73 -23.70 17.61
N GLU A 193 9.61 -24.32 16.44
CA GLU A 193 8.39 -24.42 15.66
C GLU A 193 7.69 -23.07 15.42
N LYS A 194 8.43 -21.98 15.18
CA LYS A 194 7.86 -20.62 15.03
C LYS A 194 8.16 -20.01 13.67
N CYS A 195 7.31 -19.08 13.22
CA CYS A 195 7.72 -18.13 12.18
C CYS A 195 8.58 -17.00 12.79
N LEU A 196 9.23 -16.21 11.92
CA LEU A 196 10.12 -15.14 12.37
C LEU A 196 9.38 -14.07 13.19
N GLY A 197 8.14 -13.71 12.82
CA GLY A 197 7.34 -12.73 13.55
C GLY A 197 7.01 -13.15 14.98
N GLU A 198 6.54 -14.38 15.18
CA GLU A 198 6.26 -14.94 16.50
C GLU A 198 7.52 -15.01 17.38
N TYR A 199 8.67 -15.35 16.78
CA TYR A 199 9.94 -15.37 17.48
C TYR A 199 10.37 -13.98 17.92
N LEU A 200 10.34 -13.00 17.01
CA LEU A 200 10.72 -11.62 17.29
C LEU A 200 9.82 -10.98 18.35
N GLU A 201 8.51 -11.23 18.30
CA GLU A 201 7.59 -10.73 19.33
C GLU A 201 7.91 -11.32 20.71
N ALA A 202 8.17 -12.62 20.78
CA ALA A 202 8.54 -13.27 22.04
C ALA A 202 9.87 -12.73 22.61
N GLU A 203 10.89 -12.56 21.78
CA GLU A 203 12.18 -12.00 22.20
C GLU A 203 12.07 -10.51 22.59
N LEU A 204 11.24 -9.75 21.88
CA LEU A 204 10.96 -8.37 22.22
C LEU A 204 10.33 -8.25 23.62
N VAL A 205 9.36 -9.11 23.92
CA VAL A 205 8.75 -9.16 25.26
C VAL A 205 9.79 -9.49 26.33
N LYS A 206 10.64 -10.49 26.10
CA LYS A 206 11.72 -10.84 27.03
C LYS A 206 12.68 -9.66 27.27
N ALA A 207 13.01 -8.89 26.23
CA ALA A 207 13.88 -7.74 26.34
C ALA A 207 13.24 -6.60 27.15
N ILE A 208 11.96 -6.29 26.90
CA ILE A 208 11.21 -5.26 27.63
C ILE A 208 11.00 -5.63 29.11
N ASP A 209 10.82 -6.92 29.39
CA ASP A 209 10.52 -7.46 30.73
C ASP A 209 11.75 -7.74 31.57
N ALA A 210 12.94 -7.59 31.00
CA ALA A 210 14.18 -7.75 31.72
C ALA A 210 14.25 -6.80 32.92
N THR A 211 14.57 -7.32 34.10
CA THR A 211 14.71 -6.50 35.32
C THR A 211 15.83 -5.48 35.21
N ASN A 212 16.94 -5.85 34.55
CA ASN A 212 18.09 -5.01 34.27
C ASN A 212 18.49 -5.12 32.80
N GLY A 213 19.11 -4.07 32.27
CA GLY A 213 19.73 -4.08 30.94
C GLY A 213 18.72 -4.11 29.77
N LYS A 214 17.56 -3.46 29.92
CA LYS A 214 16.49 -3.48 28.91
C LYS A 214 16.97 -2.90 27.57
N VAL A 215 17.63 -1.75 27.63
CA VAL A 215 18.14 -1.04 26.45
C VAL A 215 19.17 -1.89 25.72
N GLU A 216 20.10 -2.50 26.44
CA GLU A 216 21.15 -3.36 25.90
C GLU A 216 20.58 -4.59 25.20
N LYS A 217 19.59 -5.25 25.80
CA LYS A 217 18.92 -6.42 25.19
C LYS A 217 18.12 -6.05 23.95
N LEU A 218 17.48 -4.89 23.94
CA LEU A 218 16.79 -4.37 22.75
C LEU A 218 17.76 -4.04 21.62
N ILE A 219 18.92 -3.45 21.96
CA ILE A 219 20.00 -3.23 21.00
C ILE A 219 20.52 -4.57 20.48
N GLU A 220 20.81 -5.55 21.34
CA GLU A 220 21.26 -6.89 20.94
C GLU A 220 20.26 -7.55 19.97
N LEU A 221 18.96 -7.47 20.26
CA LEU A 221 17.92 -7.98 19.38
C LEU A 221 17.93 -7.28 18.02
N ALA A 222 18.05 -5.95 17.99
CA ALA A 222 18.13 -5.17 16.76
C ALA A 222 19.46 -5.38 15.99
N GLU A 223 20.53 -5.72 16.68
CA GLU A 223 21.82 -6.06 16.08
C GLU A 223 21.79 -7.47 15.47
N ARG A 224 21.04 -8.39 16.10
CA ARG A 224 20.79 -9.72 15.58
C ARG A 224 19.87 -9.69 14.35
N PHE A 225 18.86 -8.82 14.37
CA PHE A 225 17.92 -8.61 13.27
C PHE A 225 17.86 -7.13 12.88
N PRO A 226 18.80 -6.63 12.04
CA PRO A 226 18.91 -5.21 11.72
C PRO A 226 17.64 -4.56 11.17
N PHE A 227 16.82 -5.30 10.42
CA PHE A 227 15.55 -4.82 9.90
C PHE A 227 14.50 -4.58 11.00
N PHE A 228 14.61 -5.23 12.16
CA PHE A 228 13.64 -5.13 13.26
C PHE A 228 13.86 -3.86 14.09
N THR A 229 13.71 -2.70 13.43
CA THR A 229 14.02 -1.38 14.01
C THR A 229 13.04 -0.96 15.10
N ILE A 230 11.91 -1.66 15.24
CA ILE A 230 11.00 -1.55 16.39
C ILE A 230 11.78 -1.68 17.71
N ALA A 231 12.72 -2.63 17.82
CA ALA A 231 13.53 -2.78 19.03
C ALA A 231 14.41 -1.53 19.30
N ARG A 232 14.94 -0.88 18.26
CA ARG A 232 15.71 0.38 18.40
C ARG A 232 14.83 1.56 18.78
N ASP A 233 13.64 1.65 18.19
CA ASP A 233 12.66 2.70 18.50
C ASP A 233 12.26 2.67 19.98
N ILE A 234 12.02 1.46 20.51
CA ILE A 234 11.76 1.25 21.94
C ILE A 234 12.96 1.66 22.79
N ALA A 235 14.16 1.20 22.43
CA ALA A 235 15.37 1.51 23.18
C ALA A 235 15.60 3.03 23.23
N ALA A 236 15.42 3.73 22.10
CA ALA A 236 15.44 5.18 22.04
C ALA A 236 14.37 5.80 22.96
N CYS A 237 13.14 5.30 22.93
CA CYS A 237 12.07 5.77 23.81
C CYS A 237 12.43 5.66 25.30
N LEU A 238 13.00 4.51 25.74
CA LEU A 238 13.45 4.32 27.12
C LEU A 238 14.57 5.30 27.49
N LEU A 239 15.54 5.51 26.59
CA LEU A 239 16.62 6.47 26.80
C LEU A 239 16.11 7.92 26.90
N ILE A 240 15.09 8.29 26.12
CA ILE A 240 14.42 9.60 26.27
C ILE A 240 13.75 9.74 27.64
N HIS A 241 13.13 8.67 28.17
CA HIS A 241 12.53 8.70 29.51
C HIS A 241 13.59 8.94 30.60
N GLU A 242 14.80 8.43 30.40
CA GLU A 242 15.96 8.62 31.28
C GLU A 242 16.74 9.92 31.00
N ASN A 243 16.31 10.72 30.02
CA ASN A 243 16.97 11.94 29.55
C ASN A 243 18.37 11.72 28.91
N LEU A 244 18.64 10.51 28.40
CA LEU A 244 19.85 10.12 27.69
C LEU A 244 19.71 10.38 26.18
N PHE A 245 19.56 11.65 25.82
CA PHE A 245 19.16 12.05 24.46
C PHE A 245 20.15 11.68 23.35
N LYS A 246 21.46 11.80 23.62
CA LYS A 246 22.50 11.45 22.64
C LYS A 246 22.55 9.95 22.39
N ASP A 247 22.34 9.15 23.44
CA ASP A 247 22.32 7.70 23.32
C ASP A 247 21.09 7.25 22.53
N ALA A 248 19.93 7.91 22.71
CA ALA A 248 18.74 7.65 21.90
C ALA A 248 19.00 7.86 20.39
N VAL A 249 19.70 8.95 20.02
CA VAL A 249 20.13 9.19 18.63
C VAL A 249 21.05 8.07 18.13
N ASN A 250 22.06 7.71 18.91
CA ASN A 250 23.05 6.69 18.53
C ASN A 250 22.41 5.31 18.33
N VAL A 251 21.48 4.92 19.21
CA VAL A 251 20.79 3.63 19.14
C VAL A 251 19.84 3.56 17.96
N PHE A 252 19.17 4.67 17.62
CA PHE A 252 18.22 4.71 16.50
C PHE A 252 18.90 4.83 15.14
N LYS A 253 20.01 5.57 15.02
CA LYS A 253 20.69 5.87 13.75
C LYS A 253 20.85 4.67 12.79
N PRO A 254 21.25 3.46 13.24
CA PRO A 254 21.38 2.32 12.34
C PRO A 254 20.09 1.92 11.62
N ALA A 255 18.91 2.29 12.14
CA ALA A 255 17.62 2.05 11.46
C ALA A 255 17.57 2.69 10.06
N LEU A 256 18.23 3.84 9.87
CA LEU A 256 18.27 4.54 8.59
C LEU A 256 19.10 3.82 7.52
N LEU A 257 19.98 2.90 7.91
CA LEU A 257 20.68 2.04 6.95
C LEU A 257 19.71 1.04 6.30
N LEU A 258 18.73 0.56 7.07
CA LEU A 258 17.77 -0.45 6.63
C LEU A 258 16.55 0.19 5.95
N TYR A 259 16.17 1.40 6.39
CA TYR A 259 15.01 2.13 5.89
C TYR A 259 15.37 3.57 5.49
N PRO A 260 16.28 3.75 4.52
CA PRO A 260 16.78 5.08 4.14
C PRO A 260 15.71 5.98 3.51
N CYS A 261 14.58 5.41 3.08
CA CYS A 261 13.48 6.08 2.38
C CYS A 261 12.20 6.15 3.21
N CYS A 262 12.16 5.51 4.40
CA CYS A 262 10.98 5.54 5.25
C CYS A 262 10.87 6.92 5.91
N HIS A 263 9.96 7.75 5.41
CA HIS A 263 9.73 9.11 5.91
C HIS A 263 9.43 9.12 7.42
N GLN A 264 8.76 8.11 7.97
CA GLN A 264 8.49 8.00 9.41
C GLN A 264 9.76 7.74 10.23
N SER A 265 10.66 6.88 9.77
CA SER A 265 11.96 6.65 10.43
C SER A 265 12.86 7.88 10.33
N LEU A 266 12.88 8.56 9.18
CA LEU A 266 13.60 9.83 9.02
C LEU A 266 13.05 10.92 9.94
N ALA A 267 11.72 11.04 10.07
CA ALA A 267 11.07 11.98 10.96
C ALA A 267 11.42 11.71 12.43
N LYS A 268 11.33 10.45 12.89
CA LYS A 268 11.74 10.07 14.25
C LYS A 268 13.21 10.38 14.52
N TYR A 269 14.10 10.09 13.57
CA TYR A 269 15.51 10.42 13.72
C TYR A 269 15.75 11.93 13.80
N ALA A 270 15.06 12.72 12.96
CA ALA A 270 15.11 14.18 13.00
C ALA A 270 14.67 14.73 14.36
N GLU A 271 13.57 14.20 14.91
CA GLU A 271 13.09 14.57 16.24
C GLU A 271 14.12 14.24 17.34
N LEU A 272 14.73 13.05 17.30
CA LEU A 272 15.78 12.65 18.24
C LEU A 272 17.01 13.57 18.14
N GLN A 273 17.44 13.94 16.93
CA GLN A 273 18.53 14.89 16.71
C GLN A 273 18.21 16.24 17.34
N ALA A 274 17.02 16.79 17.08
CA ALA A 274 16.56 18.05 17.67
C ALA A 274 16.48 17.97 19.22
N ILE A 275 15.97 16.86 19.77
CA ILE A 275 15.96 16.60 21.22
C ILE A 275 17.38 16.58 21.80
N SER A 276 18.36 16.05 21.06
CA SER A 276 19.77 16.04 21.47
C SER A 276 20.49 17.39 21.31
N GLY A 277 19.90 18.34 20.59
CA GLY A 277 20.44 19.68 20.30
C GLY A 277 21.05 19.86 18.91
N ASP A 278 21.05 18.82 18.07
CA ASP A 278 21.51 18.84 16.68
C ASP A 278 20.37 19.28 15.74
N TYR A 279 20.10 20.58 15.69
CA TYR A 279 19.02 21.12 14.85
C TYR A 279 19.36 21.15 13.36
N GLU A 280 20.62 21.30 12.99
CA GLU A 280 21.05 21.30 11.60
C GLU A 280 20.85 19.91 10.99
N GLY A 281 21.33 18.86 11.67
CA GLY A 281 21.08 17.48 11.25
C GLY A 281 19.59 17.12 11.29
N ALA A 282 18.83 17.64 12.25
CA ALA A 282 17.39 17.44 12.29
C ALA A 282 16.67 18.07 11.08
N GLN A 283 17.06 19.28 10.66
CA GLN A 283 16.49 19.95 9.49
C GLN A 283 16.80 19.18 8.19
N GLU A 284 18.01 18.66 8.05
CA GLU A 284 18.37 17.80 6.91
C GLU A 284 17.49 16.53 6.87
N SER A 285 17.41 15.82 7.99
CA SER A 285 16.64 14.57 8.11
C SER A 285 15.14 14.78 7.86
N VAL A 286 14.53 15.84 8.40
CA VAL A 286 13.09 16.11 8.19
C VAL A 286 12.82 16.61 6.77
N SER A 287 13.71 17.40 6.17
CA SER A 287 13.59 17.80 4.76
C SER A 287 13.62 16.58 3.84
N ARG A 288 14.52 15.63 4.14
CA ARG A 288 14.57 14.35 3.42
C ARG A 288 13.31 13.52 3.63
N ALA A 289 12.74 13.51 4.84
CA ALA A 289 11.45 12.86 5.07
C ALA A 289 10.34 13.51 4.20
N CYS A 290 10.25 14.85 4.18
CA CYS A 290 9.27 15.59 3.38
C CYS A 290 9.44 15.33 1.89
N TYR A 291 10.67 15.11 1.42
CA TYR A 291 10.93 14.72 0.04
C TYR A 291 10.25 13.39 -0.36
N PHE A 292 10.13 12.44 0.58
CA PHE A 292 9.44 11.15 0.36
C PHE A 292 7.93 11.21 0.58
N SER A 293 7.45 12.14 1.43
CA SER A 293 6.02 12.30 1.73
C SER A 293 5.66 13.79 1.91
N PRO A 294 5.63 14.58 0.83
CA PRO A 294 5.53 16.04 0.91
C PRO A 294 4.18 16.52 1.44
N GLU A 295 3.13 15.73 1.26
CA GLU A 295 1.77 16.05 1.65
C GLU A 295 1.40 15.57 3.06
N SER A 296 2.32 14.89 3.77
CA SER A 296 2.04 14.36 5.12
C SER A 296 1.92 15.49 6.13
N LYS A 297 0.71 15.74 6.64
CA LYS A 297 0.47 16.80 7.63
C LYS A 297 1.23 16.57 8.93
N SER A 298 1.31 15.32 9.38
CA SER A 298 2.08 14.97 10.59
C SER A 298 3.56 15.30 10.44
N LEU A 299 4.11 15.12 9.23
CA LEU A 299 5.50 15.38 8.94
C LEU A 299 5.79 16.88 8.84
N LEU A 300 4.92 17.61 8.15
CA LEU A 300 4.97 19.07 8.09
C LEU A 300 4.85 19.72 9.48
N ALA A 301 4.07 19.12 10.38
CA ALA A 301 4.02 19.54 11.78
C ALA A 301 5.35 19.31 12.49
N SER A 302 5.95 18.12 12.41
CA SER A 302 7.28 17.86 12.97
C SER A 302 8.36 18.78 12.39
N ALA A 303 8.31 19.09 11.09
CA ALA A 303 9.24 20.02 10.45
C ALA A 303 9.14 21.43 11.05
N LYS A 304 7.91 21.94 11.26
CA LYS A 304 7.67 23.23 11.94
C LYS A 304 8.17 23.25 13.38
N GLU A 305 7.99 22.14 14.12
CA GLU A 305 8.49 22.03 15.50
C GLU A 305 10.03 22.06 15.55
N ILE A 306 10.70 21.40 14.61
CA ILE A 306 12.16 21.40 14.46
C ILE A 306 12.67 22.78 14.06
N GLU A 307 12.05 23.43 13.07
CA GLU A 307 12.38 24.79 12.62
C GLU A 307 12.23 25.82 13.76
N GLY A 308 11.14 25.72 14.52
CA GLY A 308 10.88 26.55 15.70
C GLY A 308 11.73 26.19 16.92
N LYS A 309 12.62 25.20 16.81
CA LYS A 309 13.47 24.68 17.90
C LYS A 309 12.69 24.33 19.17
N ASN A 310 11.49 23.76 19.01
CA ASN A 310 10.57 23.50 20.12
C ASN A 310 10.89 22.18 20.87
N ARG A 311 12.09 22.14 21.47
CA ARG A 311 12.64 20.95 22.12
C ARG A 311 11.71 20.31 23.15
N THR A 312 11.06 21.13 23.97
CA THR A 312 10.18 20.67 25.06
C THR A 312 8.98 19.90 24.51
N LEU A 313 8.39 20.38 23.41
CA LEU A 313 7.26 19.71 22.76
C LEU A 313 7.68 18.33 22.22
N LEU A 314 8.83 18.25 21.57
CA LEU A 314 9.40 16.99 21.06
C LEU A 314 9.71 15.99 22.19
N ILE A 315 10.32 16.44 23.29
CA ILE A 315 10.56 15.59 24.47
C ILE A 315 9.22 15.07 25.02
N ASN A 316 8.22 15.94 25.15
CA ASN A 316 6.90 15.55 25.65
C ASN A 316 6.18 14.59 24.70
N LYS A 317 6.35 14.74 23.38
CA LYS A 317 5.84 13.78 22.38
C LYS A 317 6.43 12.40 22.62
N TRP A 318 7.76 12.29 22.73
CA TRP A 318 8.42 11.01 22.99
C TRP A 318 8.09 10.41 24.35
N LYS A 319 8.06 11.22 25.42
CA LYS A 319 7.75 10.76 26.79
C LYS A 319 6.31 10.26 26.98
N ARG A 320 5.39 10.59 26.07
CA ARG A 320 4.01 10.06 26.08
C ARG A 320 3.92 8.63 25.55
N ARG A 321 4.91 8.17 24.77
CA ARG A 321 4.93 6.85 24.17
C ARG A 321 5.16 5.80 25.26
N LYS A 322 4.34 4.75 25.29
CA LYS A 322 4.46 3.66 26.26
C LYS A 322 5.03 2.43 25.57
N VAL A 323 6.23 2.01 25.97
CA VAL A 323 6.91 0.84 25.41
C VAL A 323 6.10 -0.45 25.55
N ARG A 324 5.31 -0.56 26.62
CA ARG A 324 4.36 -1.66 26.84
C ARG A 324 3.17 -1.14 27.64
N PRO A 325 2.14 -0.59 26.98
CA PRO A 325 0.96 -0.14 27.67
C PRO A 325 0.12 -1.34 28.14
N ASP A 326 -0.40 -1.29 29.37
CA ASP A 326 -1.27 -2.35 29.89
C ASP A 326 -2.55 -2.47 29.04
N LEU A 327 -3.01 -3.71 28.85
CA LEU A 327 -4.34 -3.98 28.33
C LEU A 327 -5.38 -3.60 29.39
N LYS A 328 -6.05 -2.48 29.16
CA LYS A 328 -7.12 -2.00 30.04
C LYS A 328 -8.46 -2.39 29.46
N LYS A 329 -9.21 -3.20 30.20
CA LYS A 329 -10.59 -3.51 29.86
C LYS A 329 -11.38 -2.22 29.69
N ARG A 330 -12.16 -2.15 28.62
CA ARG A 330 -13.04 -1.02 28.29
C ARG A 330 -14.29 -1.57 27.64
N LYS A 331 -15.38 -0.82 27.68
CA LYS A 331 -16.53 -1.09 26.82
C LYS A 331 -16.46 -0.11 25.66
N VAL A 332 -16.24 -0.60 24.44
CA VAL A 332 -16.05 0.29 23.29
C VAL A 332 -17.38 0.71 22.66
N SER A 333 -17.40 1.90 22.06
CA SER A 333 -18.35 2.27 21.00
C SER A 333 -17.72 2.00 19.63
N LEU A 334 -18.55 1.72 18.63
CA LEU A 334 -18.12 1.33 17.29
C LEU A 334 -18.66 2.31 16.24
N LYS A 335 -17.76 2.95 15.49
CA LYS A 335 -18.11 3.70 14.27
C LYS A 335 -17.74 2.87 13.05
N CYS A 336 -18.74 2.33 12.36
CA CYS A 336 -18.55 1.59 11.12
C CYS A 336 -18.58 2.58 9.95
N SER A 337 -17.57 2.54 9.08
CA SER A 337 -17.43 3.52 8.00
C SER A 337 -16.97 2.86 6.71
N THR A 338 -17.81 2.88 5.68
CA THR A 338 -17.50 2.22 4.39
C THR A 338 -17.60 3.20 3.23
N PRO A 339 -16.49 3.47 2.52
CA PRO A 339 -16.55 4.19 1.24
C PRO A 339 -17.02 3.28 0.11
N VAL A 340 -18.09 3.67 -0.57
CA VAL A 340 -18.77 2.88 -1.61
C VAL A 340 -19.28 3.81 -2.71
N TRP A 341 -18.72 3.73 -3.92
CA TRP A 341 -19.21 4.52 -5.06
C TRP A 341 -19.07 3.77 -6.37
N GLY A 342 -19.94 4.10 -7.33
CA GLY A 342 -20.05 3.39 -8.59
C GLY A 342 -20.93 2.14 -8.47
N GLU A 343 -21.68 1.88 -9.54
CA GLU A 343 -22.77 0.90 -9.58
C GLU A 343 -22.37 -0.49 -9.08
N ILE A 344 -21.23 -1.02 -9.56
CA ILE A 344 -20.76 -2.37 -9.20
C ILE A 344 -20.41 -2.45 -7.70
N TYR A 345 -19.72 -1.45 -7.16
CA TYR A 345 -19.33 -1.45 -5.74
C TYR A 345 -20.52 -1.22 -4.83
N ILE A 346 -21.47 -0.34 -5.21
CA ILE A 346 -22.73 -0.15 -4.48
C ILE A 346 -23.49 -1.47 -4.42
N LYS A 347 -23.67 -2.13 -5.57
CA LYS A 347 -24.36 -3.42 -5.62
C LYS A 347 -23.66 -4.49 -4.77
N ASN A 348 -22.35 -4.68 -4.95
CA ASN A 348 -21.57 -5.67 -4.19
C ASN A 348 -21.67 -5.42 -2.68
N PHE A 349 -21.50 -4.17 -2.25
CA PHE A 349 -21.60 -3.84 -0.84
C PHE A 349 -23.01 -4.07 -0.32
N MET A 350 -24.05 -3.54 -0.97
CA MET A 350 -25.43 -3.63 -0.46
C MET A 350 -25.95 -5.08 -0.47
N GLU A 351 -25.69 -5.85 -1.53
CA GLU A 351 -26.26 -7.20 -1.69
C GLU A 351 -25.41 -8.31 -1.06
N VAL A 352 -24.13 -8.08 -0.78
CA VAL A 352 -23.22 -9.11 -0.25
C VAL A 352 -22.54 -8.65 1.04
N GLY A 353 -21.74 -7.59 0.99
CA GLY A 353 -20.97 -7.14 2.14
C GLY A 353 -21.85 -6.80 3.35
N LEU A 354 -22.82 -5.92 3.16
CA LEU A 354 -23.76 -5.48 4.18
C LEU A 354 -24.68 -6.62 4.65
N ARG A 355 -25.12 -7.52 3.76
CA ARG A 355 -25.89 -8.71 4.16
C ARG A 355 -25.09 -9.67 5.05
N SER A 356 -23.79 -9.80 4.84
CA SER A 356 -22.94 -10.58 5.75
C SER A 356 -22.76 -9.89 7.11
N LEU A 357 -22.75 -8.56 7.13
CA LEU A 357 -22.74 -7.76 8.35
C LEU A 357 -24.09 -7.80 9.11
N PHE A 358 -25.17 -8.29 8.49
CA PHE A 358 -26.45 -8.55 9.16
C PHE A 358 -26.54 -9.93 9.83
N ALA A 359 -25.50 -10.77 9.75
CA ALA A 359 -25.46 -12.02 10.50
C ALA A 359 -25.58 -11.77 12.01
N SER A 360 -26.11 -12.74 12.76
CA SER A 360 -26.49 -12.56 14.16
C SER A 360 -25.34 -12.08 15.06
N GLY A 361 -24.10 -12.51 14.79
CA GLY A 361 -22.88 -12.11 15.51
C GLY A 361 -22.21 -10.82 14.99
N ASN A 362 -22.83 -10.10 14.05
CA ASN A 362 -22.26 -8.88 13.46
C ASN A 362 -22.97 -7.60 13.94
N ILE A 363 -23.51 -6.77 13.05
CA ILE A 363 -24.18 -5.50 13.42
C ILE A 363 -25.32 -5.72 14.43
N PRO A 364 -26.20 -6.73 14.28
CA PRO A 364 -27.24 -6.99 15.27
C PRO A 364 -26.70 -7.22 16.69
N TYR A 365 -25.65 -8.04 16.84
CA TYR A 365 -24.98 -8.24 18.13
C TYR A 365 -24.38 -6.93 18.65
N ALA A 366 -23.63 -6.22 17.79
CA ALA A 366 -22.96 -4.99 18.18
C ALA A 366 -23.96 -3.92 18.62
N ALA A 367 -25.10 -3.77 17.95
CA ALA A 367 -26.15 -2.81 18.29
C ALA A 367 -26.84 -3.15 19.62
N ASN A 368 -26.96 -4.44 19.97
CA ASN A 368 -27.52 -4.87 21.25
C ASN A 368 -26.55 -4.61 22.42
N GLU A 369 -25.25 -4.85 22.20
CA GLU A 369 -24.25 -4.83 23.27
C GLU A 369 -23.49 -3.51 23.39
N HIS A 370 -23.36 -2.73 22.31
CA HIS A 370 -22.52 -1.54 22.20
C HIS A 370 -23.26 -0.35 21.55
N GLN A 371 -22.69 0.85 21.68
CA GLN A 371 -23.12 1.98 20.87
C GLN A 371 -22.51 1.86 19.48
N VAL A 372 -23.36 1.82 18.45
CA VAL A 372 -22.93 1.63 17.07
C VAL A 372 -23.54 2.71 16.17
N SER A 373 -22.72 3.28 15.29
CA SER A 373 -23.18 4.08 14.15
C SER A 373 -22.58 3.56 12.86
N PHE A 374 -23.26 3.78 11.74
CA PHE A 374 -22.81 3.35 10.42
C PHE A 374 -22.84 4.51 9.43
N THR A 375 -21.70 4.79 8.80
CA THR A 375 -21.56 5.82 7.77
C THR A 375 -21.19 5.16 6.45
N ILE A 376 -22.00 5.40 5.41
CA ILE A 376 -21.63 5.05 4.03
C ILE A 376 -21.19 6.33 3.32
N TYR A 377 -19.93 6.37 2.91
CA TYR A 377 -19.42 7.46 2.08
C TYR A 377 -19.69 7.13 0.62
N THR A 378 -20.44 7.96 -0.08
CA THR A 378 -20.75 7.76 -1.50
C THR A 378 -20.86 9.11 -2.23
N ARG A 379 -21.02 9.10 -3.55
CA ARG A 379 -21.26 10.35 -4.28
C ARG A 379 -22.66 10.84 -4.01
N GLU A 380 -22.85 12.15 -3.94
CA GLU A 380 -24.18 12.73 -3.70
C GLU A 380 -25.23 12.23 -4.70
N GLN A 381 -24.84 12.11 -5.97
CA GLN A 381 -25.68 11.55 -7.04
C GLN A 381 -26.10 10.08 -6.83
N ASP A 382 -25.37 9.32 -6.01
CA ASP A 382 -25.61 7.90 -5.78
C ASP A 382 -26.47 7.66 -4.51
N PHE A 383 -26.86 8.72 -3.78
CA PHE A 383 -27.62 8.61 -2.52
C PHE A 383 -28.95 7.88 -2.68
N GLU A 384 -29.75 8.27 -3.66
CA GLU A 384 -31.06 7.65 -3.89
C GLU A 384 -30.92 6.21 -4.41
N CYS A 385 -29.83 5.91 -5.13
CA CYS A 385 -29.50 4.53 -5.49
C CYS A 385 -29.26 3.68 -4.23
N VAL A 386 -28.42 4.14 -3.30
CA VAL A 386 -28.15 3.41 -2.05
C VAL A 386 -29.42 3.23 -1.21
N LYS A 387 -30.24 4.29 -1.04
CA LYS A 387 -31.49 4.21 -0.28
C LYS A 387 -32.56 3.31 -0.91
N SER A 388 -32.48 3.05 -2.22
CA SER A 388 -33.43 2.17 -2.90
C SER A 388 -33.26 0.69 -2.56
N TYR A 389 -32.12 0.30 -1.97
CA TYR A 389 -31.87 -1.06 -1.50
C TYR A 389 -32.59 -1.31 -0.17
N LYS A 390 -33.27 -2.46 -0.05
CA LYS A 390 -33.92 -2.90 1.20
C LYS A 390 -32.93 -3.02 2.37
N GLU A 391 -31.66 -3.24 2.07
CA GLU A 391 -30.59 -3.35 3.06
C GLU A 391 -30.32 -2.01 3.75
N TRP A 392 -30.58 -0.88 3.09
CA TRP A 392 -30.53 0.43 3.73
C TRP A 392 -31.58 0.55 4.86
N ASP A 393 -32.81 0.08 4.62
CA ASP A 393 -33.87 0.10 5.62
C ASP A 393 -33.54 -0.80 6.81
N ILE A 394 -32.98 -1.99 6.55
CA ILE A 394 -32.54 -2.92 7.60
C ILE A 394 -31.44 -2.26 8.44
N LEU A 395 -30.40 -1.72 7.79
CA LEU A 395 -29.30 -1.05 8.49
C LEU A 395 -29.81 0.12 9.36
N SER A 396 -30.65 0.98 8.80
CA SER A 396 -31.24 2.14 9.49
C SER A 396 -32.14 1.75 10.65
N SER A 397 -32.71 0.54 10.63
CA SER A 397 -33.53 0.02 11.74
C SER A 397 -32.69 -0.55 12.89
N LEU A 398 -31.44 -0.97 12.61
CA LEU A 398 -30.55 -1.58 13.59
C LEU A 398 -29.68 -0.54 14.31
N VAL A 399 -29.21 0.48 13.60
CA VAL A 399 -28.24 1.47 14.10
C VAL A 399 -28.50 2.86 13.52
N SER A 400 -27.87 3.88 14.10
CA SER A 400 -27.83 5.22 13.48
C SER A 400 -27.00 5.17 12.20
N ALA A 401 -27.69 5.11 11.05
CA ALA A 401 -27.09 5.04 9.73
C ALA A 401 -27.16 6.39 8.99
N GLU A 402 -26.08 6.77 8.31
CA GLU A 402 -26.04 8.01 7.51
C GLU A 402 -25.29 7.82 6.18
N LEU A 403 -25.66 8.66 5.20
CA LEU A 403 -24.92 8.81 3.94
C LEU A 403 -24.13 10.11 3.99
N VAL A 404 -22.83 10.05 3.70
CA VAL A 404 -21.95 11.22 3.62
C VAL A 404 -21.44 11.38 2.19
N SER A 405 -21.55 12.60 1.65
CA SER A 405 -21.10 12.90 0.30
C SER A 405 -19.57 12.98 0.25
N ILE A 406 -18.95 12.23 -0.67
CA ILE A 406 -17.51 12.30 -0.92
C ILE A 406 -17.09 13.74 -1.29
N GLU A 407 -17.90 14.44 -2.07
CA GLU A 407 -17.66 15.84 -2.45
C GLU A 407 -17.62 16.76 -1.22
N SER A 408 -18.51 16.53 -0.26
CA SER A 408 -18.53 17.28 1.00
C SER A 408 -17.27 17.03 1.83
N VAL A 409 -16.74 15.79 1.85
CA VAL A 409 -15.50 15.44 2.55
C VAL A 409 -14.29 16.06 1.87
N ILE A 410 -14.21 16.01 0.53
CA ILE A 410 -13.16 16.67 -0.24
C ILE A 410 -13.12 18.18 0.06
N LYS A 411 -14.30 18.81 0.14
CA LYS A 411 -14.42 20.22 0.51
C LYS A 411 -14.01 20.48 1.96
N LYS A 412 -14.49 19.67 2.93
CA LYS A 412 -14.15 19.76 4.37
C LYS A 412 -12.64 19.68 4.61
N ARG A 413 -11.94 18.84 3.84
CA ARG A 413 -10.50 18.59 4.01
C ARG A 413 -9.60 19.51 3.16
N GLU A 414 -10.19 20.46 2.43
CA GLU A 414 -9.46 21.39 1.56
C GLU A 414 -8.52 20.67 0.57
N CYS A 415 -8.93 19.50 0.06
CA CYS A 415 -8.10 18.73 -0.86
C CYS A 415 -8.07 19.42 -2.22
N THR A 416 -7.02 20.22 -2.47
CA THR A 416 -6.80 20.96 -3.71
C THR A 416 -6.22 20.12 -4.85
N ASN A 417 -5.80 18.89 -4.55
CA ASN A 417 -5.09 18.04 -5.49
C ASN A 417 -6.01 17.56 -6.63
N LYS A 418 -5.72 17.98 -7.88
CA LYS A 418 -6.58 17.72 -9.04
C LYS A 418 -6.50 16.29 -9.58
N SER A 419 -5.53 15.49 -9.12
CA SER A 419 -5.31 14.11 -9.58
C SER A 419 -5.89 13.11 -8.58
N PHE A 420 -7.22 12.99 -8.52
CA PHE A 420 -7.87 11.95 -7.71
C PHE A 420 -7.83 10.60 -8.43
N CYS A 421 -7.02 9.66 -7.94
CA CYS A 421 -7.20 8.25 -8.27
C CYS A 421 -8.19 7.62 -7.28
N LYS A 422 -8.67 6.41 -7.56
CA LYS A 422 -9.63 5.73 -6.66
C LYS A 422 -9.10 5.58 -5.24
N TYR A 423 -7.80 5.34 -5.08
CA TYR A 423 -7.17 5.14 -3.77
C TYR A 423 -7.07 6.45 -2.97
N SER A 424 -6.80 7.59 -3.61
CA SER A 424 -6.77 8.86 -2.87
C SER A 424 -8.16 9.30 -2.40
N MET A 425 -9.22 9.04 -3.19
CA MET A 425 -10.60 9.24 -2.72
C MET A 425 -10.95 8.30 -1.55
N LEU A 426 -10.52 7.04 -1.62
CA LEU A 426 -10.70 6.07 -0.53
C LEU A 426 -10.04 6.58 0.75
N SER A 427 -8.76 6.94 0.71
CA SER A 427 -8.01 7.44 1.86
C SER A 427 -8.60 8.73 2.45
N ILE A 428 -9.15 9.62 1.63
CA ILE A 428 -9.85 10.83 2.10
C ILE A 428 -11.08 10.48 2.95
N CYS A 429 -11.90 9.53 2.50
CA CYS A 429 -13.08 9.09 3.25
C CYS A 429 -12.68 8.35 4.53
N GLN A 430 -11.66 7.50 4.46
CA GLN A 430 -11.13 6.78 5.62
C GLN A 430 -10.52 7.73 6.64
N ASN A 431 -9.87 8.81 6.21
CA ASN A 431 -9.36 9.86 7.09
C ASN A 431 -10.47 10.64 7.80
N ASP A 432 -11.59 10.91 7.11
CA ASP A 432 -12.77 11.48 7.76
C ASP A 432 -13.35 10.51 8.79
N ALA A 433 -13.48 9.22 8.44
CA ALA A 433 -13.95 8.19 9.37
C ALA A 433 -13.07 8.06 10.63
N LEU A 434 -11.74 8.05 10.46
CA LEU A 434 -10.79 8.04 11.57
C LEU A 434 -10.96 9.28 12.46
N GLU A 435 -11.08 10.46 11.86
CA GLU A 435 -11.28 11.70 12.60
C GLU A 435 -12.59 11.69 13.39
N GLU A 436 -13.69 11.25 12.79
CA GLU A 436 -14.99 11.15 13.45
C GLU A 436 -15.02 10.09 14.57
N ALA A 437 -14.29 8.98 14.42
CA ALA A 437 -14.12 7.99 15.46
C ALA A 437 -13.27 8.55 16.63
N TYR A 438 -12.17 9.24 16.32
CA TYR A 438 -11.31 9.88 17.33
C TYR A 438 -12.08 10.93 18.14
N LEU A 439 -12.81 11.84 17.47
CA LEU A 439 -13.57 12.90 18.13
C LEU A 439 -14.70 12.37 19.03
N SER A 440 -15.25 11.21 18.69
CA SER A 440 -16.30 10.55 19.49
C SER A 440 -15.76 9.56 20.53
N GLY A 441 -14.44 9.34 20.60
CA GLY A 441 -13.83 8.33 21.48
C GLY A 441 -14.20 6.88 21.12
N SER A 442 -14.58 6.63 19.86
CA SER A 442 -15.03 5.33 19.37
C SER A 442 -13.91 4.55 18.68
N VAL A 443 -14.10 3.24 18.55
CA VAL A 443 -13.31 2.40 17.64
C VAL A 443 -13.80 2.64 16.22
N ALA A 444 -12.88 2.97 15.30
CA ALA A 444 -13.18 2.97 13.88
C ALA A 444 -13.17 1.52 13.37
N PHE A 445 -14.25 1.09 12.71
CA PHE A 445 -14.27 -0.11 11.87
C PHE A 445 -14.39 0.32 10.41
N ILE A 446 -13.36 0.05 9.61
CA ILE A 446 -13.20 0.58 8.24
C ILE A 446 -13.17 -0.58 7.23
N PRO A 447 -14.30 -1.24 6.95
CA PRO A 447 -14.38 -2.25 5.91
C PRO A 447 -14.30 -1.61 4.50
N LEU A 448 -13.99 -2.45 3.50
CA LEU A 448 -14.07 -2.07 2.09
C LEU A 448 -15.38 -2.60 1.46
N ALA A 449 -15.81 -1.95 0.38
CA ALA A 449 -17.07 -2.24 -0.31
C ALA A 449 -17.17 -3.67 -0.87
N ASP A 450 -16.02 -4.29 -1.13
CA ASP A 450 -15.84 -5.61 -1.70
C ASP A 450 -15.52 -6.68 -0.64
N PHE A 451 -15.66 -6.39 0.66
CA PHE A 451 -15.47 -7.39 1.70
C PHE A 451 -16.75 -8.15 2.03
N ILE A 452 -16.59 -9.45 2.29
CA ILE A 452 -17.60 -10.32 2.93
C ILE A 452 -17.04 -10.88 4.23
N PHE A 453 -17.86 -10.96 5.26
CA PHE A 453 -17.45 -11.33 6.61
C PHE A 453 -18.12 -12.62 7.09
N SER A 454 -17.46 -13.34 8.00
CA SER A 454 -18.07 -14.44 8.74
C SER A 454 -19.13 -13.96 9.73
N ALA A 455 -20.01 -14.88 10.14
CA ALA A 455 -21.18 -14.58 10.97
C ALA A 455 -20.89 -13.94 12.34
N ASP A 456 -19.74 -14.27 12.95
CA ASP A 456 -19.32 -13.76 14.26
C ASP A 456 -18.17 -12.72 14.18
N TYR A 457 -17.88 -12.18 12.99
CA TYR A 457 -16.70 -11.35 12.75
C TYR A 457 -16.60 -10.15 13.71
N ILE A 458 -17.65 -9.33 13.82
CA ILE A 458 -17.65 -8.14 14.69
C ILE A 458 -17.71 -8.52 16.16
N LYS A 459 -18.53 -9.50 16.56
CA LYS A 459 -18.59 -9.99 17.94
C LYS A 459 -17.22 -10.45 18.45
N SER A 460 -16.51 -11.24 17.64
CA SER A 460 -15.16 -11.69 17.95
C SER A 460 -14.17 -10.53 18.09
N ALA A 461 -14.24 -9.54 17.19
CA ALA A 461 -13.43 -8.33 17.29
C ALA A 461 -13.75 -7.50 18.54
N LEU A 462 -15.03 -7.22 18.83
CA LEU A 462 -15.49 -6.46 19.99
C LEU A 462 -15.04 -7.09 21.30
N HIS A 463 -15.09 -8.42 21.41
CA HIS A 463 -14.57 -9.11 22.58
C HIS A 463 -13.09 -8.77 22.85
N LYS A 464 -12.25 -8.73 21.81
CA LYS A 464 -10.83 -8.37 21.96
C LYS A 464 -10.66 -6.87 22.24
N LEU A 465 -11.40 -6.01 21.55
CA LEU A 465 -11.37 -4.57 21.79
C LEU A 465 -11.73 -4.24 23.25
N ASP A 466 -12.72 -4.95 23.81
CA ASP A 466 -13.14 -4.80 25.20
C ASP A 466 -12.10 -5.28 26.22
N LEU A 467 -11.22 -6.22 25.84
CA LEU A 467 -10.07 -6.61 26.65
C LEU A 467 -8.96 -5.55 26.67
N GLY A 468 -9.02 -4.56 25.76
CA GLY A 468 -8.12 -3.42 25.75
C GLY A 468 -7.19 -3.33 24.53
N TYR A 469 -7.33 -4.21 23.55
CA TYR A 469 -6.59 -4.15 22.29
C TYR A 469 -7.05 -2.96 21.46
N ASP A 470 -6.10 -2.19 20.91
CA ASP A 470 -6.37 -0.97 20.14
C ASP A 470 -6.55 -1.23 18.66
N VAL A 471 -5.81 -2.18 18.09
CA VAL A 471 -5.84 -2.44 16.66
C VAL A 471 -6.11 -3.90 16.40
N ILE A 472 -6.99 -4.20 15.44
CA ILE A 472 -7.12 -5.56 14.92
C ILE A 472 -6.85 -5.52 13.43
N PHE A 473 -5.80 -6.21 13.01
CA PHE A 473 -5.43 -6.37 11.63
C PHE A 473 -6.26 -7.48 10.98
N GLY A 474 -6.96 -7.15 9.91
CA GLY A 474 -7.72 -8.10 9.12
C GLY A 474 -7.04 -8.37 7.79
N THR A 475 -7.11 -9.64 7.36
CA THR A 475 -6.73 -10.04 6.02
C THR A 475 -7.61 -11.20 5.57
N GLY A 476 -7.77 -11.30 4.26
CA GLY A 476 -8.55 -12.35 3.61
C GLY A 476 -7.90 -12.73 2.29
N PHE A 477 -8.46 -13.75 1.64
CA PHE A 477 -8.12 -14.04 0.26
C PHE A 477 -9.02 -13.28 -0.69
N LYS A 478 -8.55 -13.15 -1.93
CA LYS A 478 -9.41 -12.75 -3.04
C LYS A 478 -10.17 -13.96 -3.56
N VAL A 479 -11.47 -13.80 -3.78
CA VAL A 479 -12.37 -14.78 -4.40
C VAL A 479 -13.03 -14.19 -5.65
N SER A 480 -13.30 -15.03 -6.64
CA SER A 480 -13.92 -14.62 -7.90
C SER A 480 -15.38 -14.22 -7.70
N GLN A 481 -15.71 -12.95 -7.95
CA GLN A 481 -17.05 -12.40 -7.72
C GLN A 481 -18.15 -13.24 -8.36
N GLU A 482 -18.00 -13.55 -9.65
CA GLU A 482 -19.03 -14.13 -10.49
C GLU A 482 -19.44 -15.53 -9.97
N SER A 483 -18.47 -16.37 -9.61
CA SER A 483 -18.72 -17.74 -9.17
C SER A 483 -18.92 -17.86 -7.66
N PHE A 484 -18.21 -17.04 -6.86
CA PHE A 484 -18.32 -17.08 -5.40
C PHE A 484 -19.64 -16.49 -4.91
N VAL A 485 -20.05 -15.32 -5.40
CA VAL A 485 -21.24 -14.62 -4.90
C VAL A 485 -22.51 -15.42 -5.18
N GLU A 486 -22.63 -15.99 -6.39
CA GLU A 486 -23.77 -16.87 -6.73
C GLU A 486 -23.89 -18.02 -5.74
N LYS A 487 -22.76 -18.67 -5.42
CA LYS A 487 -22.76 -19.82 -4.53
C LYS A 487 -23.05 -19.45 -3.08
N ILE A 488 -22.38 -18.43 -2.54
CA ILE A 488 -22.52 -18.06 -1.13
C ILE A 488 -23.93 -17.55 -0.82
N VAL A 489 -24.53 -16.79 -1.74
CA VAL A 489 -25.91 -16.30 -1.60
C VAL A 489 -26.89 -17.47 -1.62
N HIS A 490 -26.69 -18.48 -2.49
CA HIS A 490 -27.55 -19.65 -2.49
C HIS A 490 -27.41 -20.51 -1.22
N GLU A 491 -26.21 -20.66 -0.68
CA GLU A 491 -25.93 -21.62 0.41
C GLU A 491 -26.20 -21.05 1.81
N PHE A 492 -25.89 -19.77 2.03
CA PHE A 492 -25.94 -19.14 3.37
C PHE A 492 -26.89 -17.96 3.47
N SER A 493 -27.67 -17.65 2.42
CA SER A 493 -28.63 -16.55 2.46
C SER A 493 -30.08 -17.01 2.53
N ASP A 494 -30.84 -16.36 3.40
CA ASP A 494 -32.32 -16.39 3.40
C ASP A 494 -32.92 -15.30 2.48
N GLY A 495 -32.08 -14.63 1.69
CA GLY A 495 -32.42 -13.50 0.84
C GLY A 495 -32.28 -12.13 1.53
N ARG A 496 -32.07 -12.06 2.85
CA ARG A 496 -31.85 -10.81 3.61
C ARG A 496 -30.51 -10.78 4.33
N VAL A 497 -30.09 -11.91 4.88
CA VAL A 497 -28.84 -12.05 5.64
C VAL A 497 -27.95 -13.07 4.92
N ILE A 498 -26.63 -12.94 5.03
CA ILE A 498 -25.69 -14.01 4.70
C ILE A 498 -25.06 -14.47 6.02
N GLU A 499 -25.43 -15.66 6.50
CA GLU A 499 -24.98 -16.18 7.79
C GLU A 499 -24.07 -17.39 7.57
N ALA A 500 -22.77 -17.11 7.37
CA ALA A 500 -21.76 -18.13 7.13
C ALA A 500 -20.74 -18.18 8.29
N PRO A 501 -20.65 -19.29 9.06
CA PRO A 501 -19.58 -19.49 10.04
C PRO A 501 -18.19 -19.36 9.40
N SER A 502 -17.17 -18.97 10.16
CA SER A 502 -15.82 -18.69 9.61
C SER A 502 -15.21 -19.87 8.84
N ILE A 503 -15.34 -21.08 9.38
CA ILE A 503 -14.81 -22.32 8.78
C ILE A 503 -15.56 -22.65 7.48
N ASP A 504 -16.89 -22.55 7.51
CA ASP A 504 -17.74 -22.85 6.35
C ASP A 504 -17.55 -21.82 5.24
N LEU A 505 -17.49 -20.53 5.61
CA LEU A 505 -17.17 -19.44 4.70
C LEU A 505 -15.83 -19.71 4.02
N PHE A 506 -14.78 -20.00 4.80
CA PHE A 506 -13.46 -20.30 4.24
C PHE A 506 -13.48 -21.53 3.32
N ALA A 507 -14.07 -22.64 3.77
CA ALA A 507 -14.18 -23.88 3.01
C ALA A 507 -14.91 -23.72 1.67
N VAL A 508 -15.90 -22.83 1.61
CA VAL A 508 -16.57 -22.47 0.35
C VAL A 508 -15.72 -21.52 -0.48
N GLY A 509 -15.18 -20.46 0.12
CA GLY A 509 -14.42 -19.43 -0.62
C GLY A 509 -13.15 -19.95 -1.28
N ILE A 510 -12.41 -20.86 -0.65
CA ILE A 510 -11.20 -21.45 -1.27
C ILE A 510 -11.49 -22.24 -2.56
N LYS A 511 -12.72 -22.75 -2.74
CA LYS A 511 -13.15 -23.42 -3.99
C LYS A 511 -13.28 -22.44 -5.16
N TYR A 512 -13.48 -21.16 -4.85
CA TYR A 512 -13.64 -20.04 -5.79
C TYR A 512 -12.54 -19.00 -5.61
N ILE A 513 -11.35 -19.45 -5.19
CA ILE A 513 -10.20 -18.58 -5.00
C ILE A 513 -9.86 -17.86 -6.31
N HIS A 514 -9.67 -16.55 -6.22
CA HIS A 514 -9.44 -15.72 -7.40
C HIS A 514 -8.11 -16.11 -8.08
N PRO A 515 -8.01 -16.09 -9.42
CA PRO A 515 -6.77 -16.47 -10.11
C PRO A 515 -5.55 -15.63 -9.69
N PHE A 516 -5.74 -14.38 -9.26
CA PHE A 516 -4.69 -13.57 -8.60
C PHE A 516 -4.05 -14.31 -7.42
N SER A 517 -4.86 -14.84 -6.50
CA SER A 517 -4.39 -15.59 -5.33
C SER A 517 -3.80 -16.95 -5.73
N VAL A 518 -4.26 -17.56 -6.83
CA VAL A 518 -3.61 -18.76 -7.37
C VAL A 518 -2.21 -18.43 -7.89
N HIS A 519 -2.05 -17.33 -8.62
CA HIS A 519 -0.73 -16.87 -9.10
C HIS A 519 0.23 -16.50 -7.96
N SER A 520 -0.27 -16.04 -6.80
CA SER A 520 0.59 -15.79 -5.63
C SER A 520 1.22 -17.07 -5.06
N MET A 521 0.63 -18.24 -5.33
CA MET A 521 1.16 -19.56 -4.93
C MET A 521 2.15 -20.15 -5.94
N ASP A 522 2.09 -19.73 -7.20
CA ASP A 522 2.94 -20.27 -8.26
C ASP A 522 4.24 -19.45 -8.38
N ALA A 523 5.38 -20.10 -8.11
CA ALA A 523 6.70 -19.49 -8.23
C ALA A 523 7.06 -19.06 -9.67
N ASN A 524 6.32 -19.52 -10.69
CA ASN A 524 6.45 -19.09 -12.08
C ASN A 524 5.70 -17.80 -12.40
N TYR A 525 5.00 -17.22 -11.42
CA TYR A 525 4.38 -15.91 -11.52
C TYR A 525 5.05 -14.94 -10.54
N THR A 526 5.46 -13.80 -11.07
CA THR A 526 6.04 -12.71 -10.28
C THR A 526 4.97 -11.62 -10.13
N PRO A 527 4.59 -11.24 -8.91
CA PRO A 527 3.69 -10.10 -8.71
C PRO A 527 4.37 -8.81 -9.16
N LEU A 528 3.60 -7.81 -9.56
CA LEU A 528 4.10 -6.45 -9.82
C LEU A 528 4.20 -5.61 -8.54
N TRP A 529 3.58 -6.08 -7.45
CA TRP A 529 3.70 -5.57 -6.09
C TRP A 529 3.75 -6.79 -5.14
N PRO A 530 4.92 -7.14 -4.58
CA PRO A 530 5.09 -8.31 -3.75
C PRO A 530 4.55 -8.08 -2.32
N ASN A 531 3.30 -7.64 -2.21
CA ASN A 531 2.64 -7.32 -0.94
C ASN A 531 2.26 -8.57 -0.16
N TYR A 532 2.08 -9.71 -0.82
CA TYR A 532 1.82 -10.97 -0.15
C TYR A 532 2.16 -12.18 -1.00
N TYR A 533 2.34 -13.31 -0.30
CA TYR A 533 2.57 -14.62 -0.86
C TYR A 533 1.66 -15.65 -0.18
N THR A 534 1.24 -16.64 -0.95
CA THR A 534 0.37 -17.69 -0.45
C THR A 534 0.99 -19.05 -0.67
N TYR A 535 0.78 -19.96 0.27
CA TYR A 535 1.19 -21.35 0.19
C TYR A 535 0.01 -22.24 0.55
N LYS A 536 0.03 -23.47 0.05
CA LYS A 536 -0.97 -24.50 0.34
C LYS A 536 -0.24 -25.74 0.85
N ASN A 537 -0.68 -26.29 1.98
CA ASN A 537 -0.20 -27.61 2.46
C ASN A 537 -1.10 -28.74 1.94
N ASN A 538 -0.78 -29.99 2.32
CA ASN A 538 -1.51 -31.16 1.85
C ASN A 538 -2.92 -31.27 2.46
N ASP A 539 -3.14 -30.68 3.63
CA ASP A 539 -4.39 -30.75 4.40
C ASP A 539 -5.36 -29.59 4.12
N GLU A 540 -5.26 -28.98 2.93
CA GLU A 540 -6.06 -27.81 2.52
C GLU A 540 -5.94 -26.59 3.46
N GLN A 541 -4.86 -26.49 4.24
CA GLN A 541 -4.50 -25.28 4.97
C GLN A 541 -3.77 -24.31 4.03
N TYR A 542 -4.11 -23.04 4.17
CA TYR A 542 -3.51 -21.98 3.38
C TYR A 542 -2.69 -21.09 4.30
N ILE A 543 -1.43 -20.87 3.92
CA ILE A 543 -0.49 -20.02 4.65
C ILE A 543 -0.37 -18.72 3.88
N HIS A 544 -0.61 -17.61 4.55
CA HIS A 544 -0.56 -16.26 3.99
C HIS A 544 0.59 -15.50 4.66
N ASN A 545 1.56 -15.07 3.86
CA ASN A 545 2.59 -14.11 4.26
C ASN A 545 2.21 -12.75 3.65
N MET A 546 2.04 -11.71 4.46
CA MET A 546 1.52 -10.42 4.00
C MET A 546 2.27 -9.22 4.59
N PHE A 547 2.76 -8.35 3.71
CA PHE A 547 3.50 -7.12 4.02
C PHE A 547 2.62 -5.86 4.05
N GLY A 548 1.35 -5.94 3.64
CA GLY A 548 0.36 -4.87 3.75
C GLY A 548 -0.84 -5.34 4.56
N SER A 549 -0.81 -5.15 5.87
CA SER A 549 -1.91 -5.56 6.75
C SER A 549 -2.95 -4.45 6.87
N ASN A 550 -4.25 -4.76 6.78
CA ASN A 550 -5.30 -3.76 6.94
C ASN A 550 -5.67 -3.61 8.43
N PRO A 551 -5.42 -2.47 9.09
CA PRO A 551 -5.93 -2.21 10.43
C PRO A 551 -7.44 -1.93 10.34
N LEU A 552 -8.27 -2.97 10.44
CA LEU A 552 -9.71 -2.83 10.23
C LEU A 552 -10.44 -2.25 11.43
N PHE A 553 -9.98 -2.55 12.64
CA PHE A 553 -10.49 -1.96 13.87
C PHE A 553 -9.40 -1.11 14.51
N ILE A 554 -9.69 0.15 14.82
CA ILE A 554 -8.70 1.10 15.35
C ILE A 554 -9.30 1.95 16.47
N TYR A 555 -8.82 1.74 17.69
CA TYR A 555 -9.00 2.64 18.82
C TYR A 555 -7.86 3.66 18.86
N GLN A 556 -8.20 4.93 18.66
CA GLN A 556 -7.21 6.00 18.52
C GLN A 556 -6.95 6.69 19.85
N ASN A 557 -5.71 6.60 20.35
CA ASN A 557 -5.27 7.43 21.49
C ASN A 557 -4.85 8.85 21.02
N GLU A 558 -4.53 8.98 19.74
CA GLU A 558 -4.21 10.23 19.05
C GLU A 558 -4.83 10.23 17.66
N LYS A 559 -5.05 11.42 17.10
CA LYS A 559 -5.62 11.56 15.76
C LYS A 559 -4.67 10.96 14.73
N LEU A 560 -5.12 9.94 13.99
CA LEU A 560 -4.38 9.34 12.90
C LEU A 560 -4.81 9.92 11.55
N GLU A 561 -3.91 9.85 10.56
CA GLU A 561 -4.18 10.21 9.17
C GLU A 561 -3.40 9.26 8.25
N ILE A 562 -4.04 8.82 7.18
CA ILE A 562 -3.51 8.03 6.06
C ILE A 562 -2.92 9.01 5.05
N ASP A 563 -1.64 8.84 4.72
CA ASP A 563 -0.95 9.64 3.70
C ASP A 563 -1.08 8.99 2.32
N SER A 564 -1.10 7.65 2.24
CA SER A 564 -1.17 6.91 0.99
C SER A 564 -2.42 6.03 0.93
N THR A 565 -2.39 4.88 1.61
CA THR A 565 -3.48 3.89 1.62
C THR A 565 -3.55 3.20 2.98
N LEU A 566 -4.72 2.65 3.29
CA LEU A 566 -5.01 1.95 4.55
C LEU A 566 -3.97 0.89 4.93
N ASP A 567 -3.44 0.16 3.95
CA ASP A 567 -2.48 -0.94 4.12
C ASP A 567 -1.01 -0.52 4.04
N ALA A 568 -0.72 0.69 3.54
CA ALA A 568 0.65 1.13 3.27
C ALA A 568 1.29 1.88 4.45
N ASP A 569 0.57 2.82 5.07
CA ASP A 569 1.18 3.70 6.09
C ASP A 569 0.40 3.76 7.42
N LEU A 570 -0.87 3.38 7.42
CA LEU A 570 -1.67 3.33 8.65
C LEU A 570 -1.22 2.23 9.63
N PRO A 571 -0.76 1.03 9.23
CA PRO A 571 -0.31 0.02 10.19
C PRO A 571 0.74 0.56 11.15
N TYR A 572 1.73 1.28 10.61
CA TYR A 572 2.76 1.92 11.41
C TYR A 572 2.17 2.94 12.39
N LYS A 573 1.34 3.86 11.89
CA LYS A 573 0.75 4.94 12.70
C LYS A 573 -0.19 4.41 13.78
N ALA A 574 -0.93 3.34 13.48
CA ALA A 574 -1.90 2.75 14.41
C ALA A 574 -1.23 2.01 15.57
N VAL A 575 0.00 1.51 15.38
CA VAL A 575 0.75 0.80 16.45
C VAL A 575 1.86 1.64 17.09
N ASP A 576 2.16 2.83 16.55
CA ASP A 576 3.28 3.65 17.00
C ASP A 576 3.13 4.02 18.48
N GLY A 577 3.99 3.47 19.34
CA GLY A 577 3.97 3.71 20.78
C GLY A 577 3.09 2.75 21.60
N GLY A 578 2.65 1.61 21.03
CA GLY A 578 1.83 0.62 21.73
C GLY A 578 2.05 -0.80 21.24
N LEU A 579 3.23 -1.37 21.50
CA LEU A 579 3.46 -2.80 21.26
C LEU A 579 2.49 -3.63 22.10
N ARG A 580 1.93 -4.68 21.49
CA ARG A 580 0.97 -5.61 22.09
C ARG A 580 -0.43 -5.08 22.35
N ARG A 581 -0.78 -3.89 21.87
CA ARG A 581 -2.19 -3.44 21.76
C ARG A 581 -2.75 -3.71 20.37
N TYR A 582 -2.22 -4.71 19.68
CA TYR A 582 -2.79 -5.18 18.42
C TYR A 582 -2.90 -6.70 18.38
N LEU A 583 -3.76 -7.19 17.49
CA LEU A 583 -3.93 -8.60 17.15
C LEU A 583 -4.08 -8.75 15.65
N PHE A 584 -3.86 -9.97 15.16
CA PHE A 584 -4.24 -10.38 13.81
C PHE A 584 -5.53 -11.19 13.85
N ALA A 585 -6.34 -11.12 12.80
CA ALA A 585 -7.64 -11.78 12.73
C ALA A 585 -7.54 -13.32 12.88
N ASP A 586 -6.44 -13.94 12.45
CA ASP A 586 -6.23 -15.40 12.58
C ASP A 586 -5.94 -15.86 14.01
N GLU A 587 -5.65 -14.92 14.92
CA GLU A 587 -5.56 -15.19 16.36
C GLU A 587 -6.94 -15.15 17.04
N ILE A 588 -8.00 -14.91 16.28
CA ILE A 588 -9.34 -14.63 16.78
C ILE A 588 -10.33 -15.57 16.09
N ASP A 589 -10.76 -16.59 16.83
CA ASP A 589 -11.82 -17.49 16.38
C ASP A 589 -13.06 -16.71 15.92
N GLY A 590 -13.59 -17.10 14.77
CA GLY A 590 -14.77 -16.46 14.17
C GLY A 590 -14.48 -15.24 13.31
N MET A 591 -13.23 -14.76 13.19
CA MET A 591 -12.86 -13.67 12.28
C MET A 591 -12.31 -14.19 10.95
N MET A 592 -13.17 -14.29 9.94
CA MET A 592 -12.81 -14.62 8.56
C MET A 592 -13.44 -13.61 7.60
N LEU A 593 -12.69 -13.21 6.58
CA LEU A 593 -13.19 -12.36 5.50
C LEU A 593 -12.62 -12.77 4.15
N PHE A 594 -13.34 -12.48 3.08
CA PHE A 594 -12.81 -12.48 1.71
C PHE A 594 -12.97 -11.11 1.06
N GLU A 595 -12.08 -10.82 0.13
CA GLU A 595 -12.22 -9.71 -0.82
C GLU A 595 -12.81 -10.26 -2.12
N ILE A 596 -13.92 -9.69 -2.57
CA ILE A 596 -14.66 -10.12 -3.75
C ILE A 596 -14.16 -9.33 -4.96
N VAL A 597 -13.56 -10.03 -5.90
CA VAL A 597 -12.86 -9.43 -7.03
C VAL A 597 -13.38 -10.07 -8.32
N SER A 598 -13.72 -9.26 -9.33
CA SER A 598 -14.15 -9.79 -10.63
C SER A 598 -13.05 -10.68 -11.22
N GLU A 599 -13.41 -11.86 -11.70
CA GLU A 599 -12.49 -12.95 -12.10
C GLU A 599 -11.38 -12.53 -13.09
N ASN A 600 -11.67 -11.54 -13.94
CA ASN A 600 -10.73 -11.04 -14.95
C ASN A 600 -9.94 -9.80 -14.50
N SER A 601 -10.30 -9.22 -13.36
CA SER A 601 -9.63 -8.03 -12.84
C SER A 601 -8.31 -8.39 -12.17
N GLU A 602 -7.39 -7.43 -12.10
CA GLU A 602 -6.08 -7.57 -11.45
C GLU A 602 -5.12 -8.65 -11.99
N LEU A 603 -5.50 -9.46 -12.98
CA LEU A 603 -4.61 -10.46 -13.57
C LEU A 603 -3.36 -9.82 -14.21
N GLY A 604 -3.47 -8.57 -14.67
CA GLY A 604 -2.36 -7.75 -15.15
C GLY A 604 -1.33 -7.36 -14.07
N ASN A 605 -1.61 -7.64 -12.80
CA ASN A 605 -0.71 -7.40 -11.67
C ASN A 605 0.28 -8.54 -11.45
N TYR A 606 0.26 -9.59 -12.29
CA TYR A 606 1.28 -10.63 -12.34
C TYR A 606 1.91 -10.70 -13.73
N CYS A 607 3.16 -11.13 -13.77
CA CYS A 607 3.79 -11.57 -15.01
C CYS A 607 4.19 -13.04 -14.90
N LYS A 608 4.04 -13.77 -16.02
CA LYS A 608 4.50 -15.16 -16.15
C LYS A 608 6.02 -15.19 -16.26
N LYS A 609 6.67 -15.08 -15.11
CA LYS A 609 8.12 -15.07 -14.92
C LYS A 609 8.43 -15.68 -13.56
N LYS A 610 9.49 -16.50 -13.50
CA LYS A 610 10.00 -17.03 -12.23
C LYS A 610 10.30 -15.90 -11.24
N ARG A 611 9.72 -15.99 -10.06
CA ARG A 611 9.91 -15.04 -8.96
C ARG A 611 11.38 -14.92 -8.57
N SER A 612 11.82 -13.68 -8.36
CA SER A 612 13.15 -13.36 -7.82
C SER A 612 12.98 -12.85 -6.38
N SER A 613 13.55 -13.58 -5.42
CA SER A 613 13.64 -13.14 -4.02
C SER A 613 14.42 -11.82 -3.96
N GLU A 614 15.61 -11.75 -4.59
CA GLU A 614 16.44 -10.53 -4.64
C GLU A 614 15.68 -9.26 -5.03
N CYS A 615 14.91 -9.31 -6.13
CA CYS A 615 14.12 -8.15 -6.58
C CYS A 615 13.01 -7.81 -5.59
N SER A 616 12.39 -8.82 -4.98
CA SER A 616 11.30 -8.65 -4.03
C SER A 616 11.82 -8.10 -2.70
N SER A 617 12.97 -8.58 -2.20
CA SER A 617 13.66 -8.04 -1.02
C SER A 617 14.06 -6.59 -1.23
N TYR A 618 14.54 -6.22 -2.43
CA TYR A 618 14.83 -4.84 -2.80
C TYR A 618 13.58 -3.96 -2.76
N TRP A 619 12.46 -4.45 -3.29
CA TRP A 619 11.18 -3.75 -3.24
C TRP A 619 10.68 -3.56 -1.80
N ILE A 620 10.73 -4.62 -0.97
CA ILE A 620 10.34 -4.59 0.44
C ILE A 620 11.21 -3.58 1.21
N GLN A 621 12.53 -3.57 0.97
CA GLN A 621 13.44 -2.61 1.60
C GLN A 621 13.08 -1.15 1.27
N GLY A 622 12.69 -0.87 0.02
CA GLY A 622 12.41 0.48 -0.46
C GLY A 622 11.02 1.01 -0.12
N THR A 623 10.04 0.12 -0.01
CA THR A 623 8.61 0.50 -0.04
C THR A 623 7.86 0.18 1.24
N ILE A 624 8.31 -0.82 2.00
CA ILE A 624 7.61 -1.28 3.20
C ILE A 624 8.24 -0.64 4.44
N ASP A 625 7.40 0.00 5.25
CA ASP A 625 7.83 0.59 6.51
C ASP A 625 8.26 -0.49 7.53
N PRO A 626 8.98 -0.12 8.61
CA PRO A 626 9.46 -1.10 9.57
C PRO A 626 8.42 -1.98 10.25
N VAL A 627 7.24 -1.44 10.52
CA VAL A 627 6.15 -2.18 11.18
C VAL A 627 5.55 -3.15 10.18
N SER A 628 5.22 -2.70 8.98
CA SER A 628 4.68 -3.54 7.93
C SER A 628 5.65 -4.66 7.53
N ARG A 629 6.97 -4.39 7.50
CA ARG A 629 7.98 -5.42 7.24
C ARG A 629 8.03 -6.45 8.36
N PHE A 630 7.95 -6.01 9.62
CA PHE A 630 7.82 -6.91 10.76
C PHE A 630 6.54 -7.74 10.69
N MET A 631 5.39 -7.15 10.37
CA MET A 631 4.13 -7.87 10.18
C MET A 631 4.23 -8.93 9.08
N GLY A 632 4.94 -8.64 7.98
CA GLY A 632 5.23 -9.61 6.92
C GLY A 632 6.19 -10.74 7.31
N THR A 633 6.79 -10.70 8.51
CA THR A 633 7.51 -11.86 9.07
C THR A 633 6.59 -12.88 9.75
N ARG A 634 5.31 -12.53 9.92
CA ARG A 634 4.28 -13.42 10.43
C ARG A 634 3.70 -14.27 9.30
N LEU A 635 3.36 -15.51 9.63
CA LEU A 635 2.63 -16.41 8.76
C LEU A 635 1.24 -16.64 9.33
N ILE A 636 0.22 -16.28 8.57
CA ILE A 636 -1.18 -16.46 8.93
C ILE A 636 -1.67 -17.78 8.35
N VAL A 637 -2.26 -18.65 9.16
CA VAL A 637 -2.74 -19.96 8.70
C VAL A 637 -4.26 -20.02 8.74
N PHE A 638 -4.88 -20.22 7.58
CA PHE A 638 -6.31 -20.41 7.43
C PHE A 638 -6.65 -21.89 7.29
N LYS A 639 -7.77 -22.29 7.90
CA LYS A 639 -8.20 -23.69 8.02
C LYS A 639 -9.62 -23.88 7.50
N SER A 640 -9.84 -24.97 6.76
CA SER A 640 -11.16 -25.44 6.31
C SER A 640 -11.85 -26.37 7.30
N SER A 641 -11.22 -26.64 8.45
CA SER A 641 -11.78 -27.48 9.51
C SER A 641 -11.25 -27.06 10.88
N ASN A 642 -11.82 -27.62 11.95
CA ASN A 642 -11.35 -27.44 13.33
C ASN A 642 -10.03 -28.18 13.66
N ALA A 643 -9.33 -28.72 12.65
CA ALA A 643 -8.06 -29.40 12.88
C ALA A 643 -6.97 -28.45 13.42
N ASP A 644 -5.98 -29.01 14.12
CA ASP A 644 -4.81 -28.24 14.57
C ASP A 644 -4.00 -27.68 13.39
N VAL A 645 -3.27 -26.58 13.61
CA VAL A 645 -2.37 -26.03 12.58
C VAL A 645 -1.23 -27.01 12.39
N GLU A 646 -1.04 -27.51 11.17
CA GLU A 646 0.11 -28.36 10.85
C GLU A 646 1.30 -27.46 10.47
N ARG A 647 2.34 -27.45 11.31
CA ARG A 647 3.61 -26.76 11.01
C ARG A 647 4.57 -27.68 10.26
N GLY A 648 4.11 -28.21 9.13
CA GLY A 648 4.86 -29.16 8.29
C GLY A 648 5.88 -28.51 7.34
N GLU A 649 6.33 -29.28 6.35
CA GLU A 649 7.34 -28.86 5.35
C GLU A 649 6.96 -27.56 4.63
N LYS A 650 5.69 -27.42 4.21
CA LYS A 650 5.20 -26.22 3.50
C LYS A 650 5.21 -24.97 4.37
N TYR A 651 4.93 -25.12 5.67
CA TYR A 651 5.02 -24.02 6.63
C TYR A 651 6.46 -23.52 6.75
N PHE A 652 7.43 -24.42 6.94
CA PHE A 652 8.82 -24.00 7.06
C PHE A 652 9.45 -23.55 5.75
N LYS A 653 8.95 -24.02 4.60
CA LYS A 653 9.29 -23.42 3.32
C LYS A 653 8.83 -21.96 3.25
N ALA A 654 7.62 -21.65 3.72
CA ALA A 654 7.16 -20.27 3.80
C ALA A 654 8.02 -19.45 4.78
N VAL A 655 8.47 -20.03 5.89
CA VAL A 655 9.42 -19.39 6.82
C VAL A 655 10.76 -19.07 6.14
N GLU A 656 11.33 -20.01 5.39
CA GLU A 656 12.57 -19.83 4.62
C GLU A 656 12.43 -18.69 3.60
N GLU A 657 11.38 -18.71 2.77
CA GLU A 657 11.14 -17.65 1.79
C GLU A 657 10.94 -16.28 2.48
N THR A 658 10.26 -16.26 3.63
CA THR A 658 10.10 -15.04 4.45
C THR A 658 11.44 -14.48 4.89
N ILE A 659 12.34 -15.36 5.36
CA ILE A 659 13.69 -14.98 5.82
C ILE A 659 14.51 -14.42 4.67
N ASP A 660 14.47 -15.03 3.49
CA ASP A 660 15.16 -14.52 2.30
C ASP A 660 14.62 -13.16 1.82
N LEU A 661 13.33 -12.91 2.05
CA LEU A 661 12.69 -11.64 1.69
C LEU A 661 13.05 -10.51 2.67
N VAL A 662 13.13 -10.81 3.96
CA VAL A 662 13.21 -9.79 5.02
C VAL A 662 14.58 -9.62 5.64
N LEU A 663 15.43 -10.65 5.68
CA LEU A 663 16.83 -10.48 6.07
C LEU A 663 17.59 -10.05 4.85
#